data_AF-A0A9Q0QU21-F1
#
_entry.id   AF-A0A9Q0QU21-F1
#
_cell.length_a   1.000
_cell.length_b   1.000
_cell.length_c   1.000
_cell.angle_alpha   90.00
_cell.angle_beta   90.00
_cell.angle_gamma   90.00
#
_symmetry.space_group_name_H-M   'P 1'
#
loop_
_entity.id
_entity.type
_entity.pdbx_description
1 polymer ?
#
loop_
_entity_poly.entity_id
_entity_poly.type
_entity_poly.pdbx_seq_one_letter_code
_entity_poly.pdbx_strand_id
1 'polypeptide(L)'
;MSWLITAVSKAVEDGQNNLTRTVKSYADSVVQHAGQAVAEGAKILQGARNFKSLSHTIKRLEEVSVSCRGLERIQLLRIWLVALKECDGQSGSSHNDEKKVDLDEPKDSARRPLVMYYDSDLGGEPLNFHDVFLRSQAIEGITLSMILEAPNEEEVSLLLEIFSLCLAGGEEVHNAVVSSIQDLAKVFSVYQDEALVKHEELLQFVQGAISGLKINADLASVDAEASSLQQKLDGMRESQVFSTEGHAETSERTTMATLEALKEALAEVRLCSRLEALLLKKKSLNNGDSPEIHAQKVDKLKILAESLANSTSKNEKRISDHRHQKEEALNFRVAKANEVGEIEKELVAEVAKLKTQKDALEAELNKVNISLAAAHARLHNTMEERDQFIEASNQIVAHLQIKEKELLRSVSSSRLEADIINTWINFLEDTWVLQSSYTEQKEKQVNDELERHGDYFINLVTCYLSAYKDELGPYISRIKIFVDNLKNLTGGSEILSGVDGENAKAFDPRKNLEEEYLDCEAKIVTTLSVVDKMKEQLYALHGRSSRKDDERVKELLDSIEKLREEFESIERPTLEIETPSPREKAPSRERLEKTPSPSSAQTIHATPSSPAVTVESFETLLSKNDEPPNLTRVKAEQPLDPEAELGKLESDIVKDSRDSTEEIGGWEFDELEKELISGDSVASK
;
A
#
# COMPACT_ATOMS: atom_id res chain seq x y z
N MET A 1 -18.55 56.15 6.63
CA MET A 1 -18.65 54.70 6.97
C MET A 1 -19.53 53.91 5.98
N SER A 2 -19.52 54.17 4.66
CA SER A 2 -20.42 53.46 3.72
C SER A 2 -19.79 53.14 2.35
N TRP A 3 -18.46 53.22 2.21
CA TRP A 3 -17.76 53.04 0.94
C TRP A 3 -16.93 51.74 0.91
N LEU A 4 -16.46 51.28 2.08
CA LEU A 4 -15.70 50.04 2.26
C LEU A 4 -16.55 48.78 2.00
N ILE A 5 -17.81 48.77 2.43
CA ILE A 5 -18.72 47.62 2.27
C ILE A 5 -18.91 47.30 0.77
N THR A 6 -19.14 48.32 -0.06
CA THR A 6 -19.34 48.19 -1.51
C THR A 6 -18.10 47.71 -2.25
N ALA A 7 -16.90 48.04 -1.75
CA ALA A 7 -15.64 47.58 -2.32
C ALA A 7 -15.41 46.09 -2.03
N VAL A 8 -15.68 45.64 -0.80
CA VAL A 8 -15.56 44.22 -0.41
C VAL A 8 -16.57 43.36 -1.15
N SER A 9 -17.84 43.78 -1.24
CA SER A 9 -18.86 42.99 -1.97
C SER A 9 -18.51 42.80 -3.45
N LYS A 10 -17.84 43.76 -4.09
CA LYS A 10 -17.43 43.65 -5.50
C LYS A 10 -16.12 42.88 -5.71
N ALA A 11 -15.31 42.70 -4.66
CA ALA A 11 -14.13 41.82 -4.69
C ALA A 11 -14.46 40.33 -4.46
N VAL A 12 -15.67 40.02 -3.99
CA VAL A 12 -16.13 38.65 -3.71
C VAL A 12 -16.77 37.96 -4.93
N GLU A 13 -17.23 38.71 -5.94
CA GLU A 13 -17.90 38.12 -7.12
C GLU A 13 -16.93 37.51 -8.16
N ASP A 14 -15.72 38.04 -8.33
CA ASP A 14 -14.71 37.51 -9.26
C ASP A 14 -13.85 36.36 -8.67
N GLY A 15 -14.04 36.02 -7.38
CA GLY A 15 -13.34 34.93 -6.68
C GLY A 15 -13.89 33.52 -6.98
N GLN A 16 -14.14 33.20 -8.25
CA GLN A 16 -14.96 32.05 -8.63
C GLN A 16 -14.21 30.70 -8.56
N ASN A 17 -14.12 30.14 -7.36
CA ASN A 17 -13.47 28.85 -7.08
C ASN A 17 -14.16 27.66 -7.76
N ASN A 18 -13.48 27.04 -8.74
CA ASN A 18 -14.03 25.95 -9.55
C ASN A 18 -14.33 24.64 -8.79
N LEU A 19 -13.72 24.40 -7.61
CA LEU A 19 -13.85 23.13 -6.89
C LEU A 19 -15.17 23.01 -6.10
N THR A 20 -15.64 24.11 -5.49
CA THR A 20 -16.88 24.13 -4.69
C THR A 20 -18.11 23.78 -5.54
N ARG A 21 -18.07 24.11 -6.83
CA ARG A 21 -19.10 23.73 -7.80
C ARG A 21 -19.09 22.24 -8.10
N THR A 22 -17.92 21.60 -8.15
CA THR A 22 -17.80 20.16 -8.43
C THR A 22 -18.33 19.31 -7.28
N VAL A 23 -17.93 19.58 -6.03
CA VAL A 23 -18.41 18.81 -4.85
C VAL A 23 -19.91 18.99 -4.66
N LYS A 24 -20.42 20.23 -4.77
CA LYS A 24 -21.86 20.49 -4.63
C LYS A 24 -22.68 19.96 -5.81
N SER A 25 -22.16 20.02 -7.04
CA SER A 25 -22.81 19.37 -8.19
C SER A 25 -22.76 17.85 -8.12
N TYR A 26 -21.79 17.25 -7.42
CA TYR A 26 -21.84 15.82 -7.09
C TYR A 26 -23.00 15.54 -6.14
N ALA A 27 -23.11 16.27 -5.03
CA ALA A 27 -24.22 16.11 -4.08
C ALA A 27 -25.60 16.31 -4.74
N ASP A 28 -25.82 17.44 -5.43
CA ASP A 28 -27.11 17.77 -6.04
C ASP A 28 -27.47 16.82 -7.21
N SER A 29 -26.47 16.24 -7.91
CA SER A 29 -26.69 15.20 -8.94
C SER A 29 -26.98 13.83 -8.34
N VAL A 30 -26.24 13.45 -7.28
CA VAL A 30 -26.46 12.19 -6.54
C VAL A 30 -27.84 12.17 -5.88
N VAL A 31 -28.35 13.30 -5.37
CA VAL A 31 -29.72 13.40 -4.85
C VAL A 31 -30.78 13.07 -5.92
N GLN A 32 -30.55 13.39 -7.20
CA GLN A 32 -31.46 12.98 -8.29
C GLN A 32 -31.26 11.51 -8.71
N HIS A 33 -30.05 10.96 -8.59
CA HIS A 33 -29.79 9.55 -8.91
C HIS A 33 -30.13 8.56 -7.78
N ALA A 34 -30.11 8.95 -6.51
CA ALA A 34 -30.39 8.07 -5.36
C ALA A 34 -31.78 7.42 -5.45
N GLY A 35 -32.81 8.21 -5.83
CA GLY A 35 -34.17 7.72 -6.05
C GLY A 35 -34.31 6.71 -7.20
N GLN A 36 -33.32 6.62 -8.10
CA GLN A 36 -33.21 5.55 -9.10
C GLN A 36 -32.28 4.41 -8.64
N ALA A 37 -31.23 4.70 -7.87
CA ALA A 37 -30.27 3.72 -7.38
C ALA A 37 -30.94 2.64 -6.51
N VAL A 38 -31.89 3.01 -5.64
CA VAL A 38 -32.67 2.06 -4.82
C VAL A 38 -33.56 1.17 -5.70
N ALA A 39 -34.24 1.75 -6.69
CA ALA A 39 -35.06 1.00 -7.64
C ALA A 39 -34.24 0.08 -8.57
N GLU A 40 -32.97 0.41 -8.82
CA GLU A 40 -32.04 -0.42 -9.58
C GLU A 40 -31.14 -1.32 -8.73
N GLY A 41 -31.21 -1.24 -7.40
CA GLY A 41 -30.62 -2.24 -6.49
C GLY A 41 -31.32 -3.59 -6.64
N ALA A 42 -32.65 -3.57 -6.68
CA ALA A 42 -33.47 -4.76 -6.96
C ALA A 42 -33.17 -5.43 -8.31
N LYS A 43 -32.75 -4.64 -9.33
CA LYS A 43 -32.38 -5.17 -10.66
C LYS A 43 -31.09 -5.99 -10.67
N ILE A 44 -30.23 -5.87 -9.64
CA ILE A 44 -28.96 -6.61 -9.58
C ILE A 44 -29.21 -8.13 -9.57
N LEU A 45 -30.35 -8.59 -9.05
CA LEU A 45 -30.74 -10.00 -9.00
C LEU A 45 -31.64 -10.46 -10.17
N GLN A 46 -31.88 -9.61 -11.19
CA GLN A 46 -32.75 -9.92 -12.33
C GLN A 46 -32.12 -9.49 -13.67
N GLY A 47 -31.06 -10.21 -14.08
CA GLY A 47 -30.44 -10.08 -15.40
C GLY A 47 -30.37 -11.42 -16.12
N ALA A 48 -30.98 -11.54 -17.30
CA ALA A 48 -31.02 -12.78 -18.10
C ALA A 48 -29.72 -13.07 -18.89
N ARG A 49 -28.56 -12.75 -18.30
CA ARG A 49 -27.22 -13.09 -18.79
C ARG A 49 -26.34 -13.40 -17.57
N ASN A 50 -25.71 -14.58 -17.58
CA ASN A 50 -25.07 -15.16 -16.39
C ASN A 50 -23.72 -14.51 -16.00
N PHE A 51 -23.23 -13.57 -16.81
CA PHE A 51 -21.98 -12.84 -16.57
C PHE A 51 -22.24 -11.34 -16.46
N LYS A 52 -21.64 -10.72 -15.44
CA LYS A 52 -21.58 -9.26 -15.24
C LYS A 52 -20.13 -8.78 -15.30
N SER A 53 -19.94 -7.51 -15.66
CA SER A 53 -18.63 -6.85 -15.56
C SER A 53 -18.14 -6.82 -14.11
N LEU A 54 -16.88 -7.19 -13.92
CA LEU A 54 -16.19 -7.23 -12.63
C LEU A 54 -15.95 -5.81 -12.11
N SER A 55 -15.22 -5.00 -12.88
CA SER A 55 -14.84 -3.62 -12.54
C SER A 55 -16.06 -2.70 -12.29
N HIS A 56 -17.12 -2.81 -13.10
CA HIS A 56 -18.34 -2.04 -12.86
C HIS A 56 -19.07 -2.46 -11.58
N THR A 57 -19.02 -3.75 -11.22
CA THR A 57 -19.63 -4.24 -9.98
C THR A 57 -18.85 -3.74 -8.76
N ILE A 58 -17.52 -3.87 -8.76
CA ILE A 58 -16.63 -3.38 -7.69
C ILE A 58 -16.91 -1.90 -7.43
N LYS A 59 -16.82 -1.05 -8.47
CA LYS A 59 -17.02 0.40 -8.32
C LYS A 59 -18.39 0.76 -7.76
N ARG A 60 -19.46 0.09 -8.22
CA ARG A 60 -20.83 0.33 -7.70
C ARG A 60 -20.99 -0.14 -6.25
N LEU A 61 -20.31 -1.21 -5.86
CA LEU A 61 -20.33 -1.73 -4.49
C LEU A 61 -19.64 -0.75 -3.52
N GLU A 62 -18.52 -0.18 -3.94
CA GLU A 62 -17.76 0.85 -3.22
C GLU A 62 -18.55 2.16 -3.09
N GLU A 63 -19.12 2.67 -4.18
CA GLU A 63 -19.97 3.86 -4.20
C GLU A 63 -21.17 3.74 -3.25
N VAL A 64 -21.82 2.57 -3.20
CA VAL A 64 -23.00 2.33 -2.36
C VAL A 64 -22.63 2.08 -0.89
N SER A 65 -21.48 1.46 -0.61
CA SER A 65 -21.01 1.21 0.76
C SER A 65 -20.81 2.50 1.56
N VAL A 66 -20.15 3.50 0.97
CA VAL A 66 -19.84 4.78 1.64
C VAL A 66 -21.07 5.71 1.72
N SER A 67 -22.03 5.58 0.79
CA SER A 67 -23.18 6.50 0.67
C SER A 67 -24.45 6.06 1.42
N CYS A 68 -24.67 4.77 1.65
CA CYS A 68 -25.89 4.27 2.31
C CYS A 68 -26.00 4.69 3.79
N ARG A 69 -27.20 5.00 4.26
CA ARG A 69 -27.47 5.44 5.65
C ARG A 69 -28.74 4.77 6.20
N GLY A 70 -28.81 4.60 7.52
CA GLY A 70 -29.92 4.00 8.26
C GLY A 70 -30.64 2.83 7.57
N LEU A 71 -31.93 2.99 7.26
CA LEU A 71 -32.76 1.93 6.67
C LEU A 71 -32.27 1.42 5.30
N GLU A 72 -31.58 2.24 4.52
CA GLU A 72 -31.00 1.81 3.23
C GLU A 72 -29.78 0.92 3.47
N ARG A 73 -28.97 1.26 4.49
CA ARG A 73 -27.81 0.49 4.94
C ARG A 73 -28.22 -0.89 5.48
N ILE A 74 -29.27 -0.97 6.31
CA ILE A 74 -29.86 -2.25 6.74
C ILE A 74 -30.25 -3.13 5.54
N GLN A 75 -30.97 -2.58 4.56
CA GLN A 75 -31.40 -3.35 3.38
C GLN A 75 -30.21 -3.82 2.55
N LEU A 76 -29.19 -2.99 2.38
CA LEU A 76 -27.94 -3.33 1.70
C LEU A 76 -27.21 -4.48 2.39
N LEU A 77 -27.00 -4.39 3.70
CA LEU A 77 -26.37 -5.43 4.52
C LEU A 77 -27.11 -6.77 4.39
N ARG A 78 -28.45 -6.77 4.51
CA ARG A 78 -29.27 -7.98 4.31
C ARG A 78 -29.10 -8.58 2.90
N ILE A 79 -29.04 -7.76 1.86
CA ILE A 79 -28.85 -8.22 0.47
C ILE A 79 -27.46 -8.84 0.28
N TRP A 80 -26.41 -8.20 0.81
CA TRP A 80 -25.05 -8.73 0.75
C TRP A 80 -24.90 -10.03 1.53
N LEU A 81 -25.41 -10.09 2.75
CA LEU A 81 -25.35 -11.27 3.61
C LEU A 81 -25.98 -12.51 2.95
N VAL A 82 -27.11 -12.35 2.26
CA VAL A 82 -27.73 -13.43 1.47
C VAL A 82 -26.82 -13.85 0.31
N ALA A 83 -26.27 -12.90 -0.46
CA ALA A 83 -25.42 -13.21 -1.60
C ALA A 83 -24.06 -13.85 -1.21
N LEU A 84 -23.51 -13.49 -0.05
CA LEU A 84 -22.31 -14.10 0.52
C LEU A 84 -22.60 -15.54 0.97
N LYS A 85 -23.71 -15.78 1.67
CA LYS A 85 -24.15 -17.14 2.09
C LYS A 85 -24.53 -18.05 0.92
N GLU A 86 -25.09 -17.51 -0.16
CA GLU A 86 -25.34 -18.26 -1.41
C GLU A 86 -24.02 -18.75 -2.07
N CYS A 87 -22.88 -18.09 -1.82
CA CYS A 87 -21.56 -18.52 -2.27
C CYS A 87 -20.93 -19.54 -1.30
N ASP A 88 -20.88 -19.21 0.00
CA ASP A 88 -20.24 -20.03 1.04
C ASP A 88 -20.87 -21.44 1.16
N GLY A 89 -22.20 -21.52 1.09
CA GLY A 89 -22.95 -22.79 1.14
C GLY A 89 -22.70 -23.77 -0.02
N GLN A 90 -21.78 -23.45 -0.94
CA GLN A 90 -21.29 -24.36 -2.00
C GLN A 90 -19.81 -24.72 -1.86
N SER A 91 -19.07 -24.05 -0.96
CA SER A 91 -17.67 -24.35 -0.64
C SER A 91 -17.54 -25.60 0.23
N GLY A 92 -18.34 -25.70 1.30
CA GLY A 92 -18.25 -26.74 2.34
C GLY A 92 -18.68 -28.16 1.98
N SER A 93 -18.71 -28.56 0.70
CA SER A 93 -19.25 -29.86 0.25
C SER A 93 -18.27 -31.05 0.38
N SER A 94 -17.55 -31.16 1.50
CA SER A 94 -16.80 -32.37 1.87
C SER A 94 -16.70 -32.54 3.40
N HIS A 95 -17.21 -33.66 3.92
CA HIS A 95 -17.15 -34.15 5.31
C HIS A 95 -17.45 -33.10 6.42
N ASN A 96 -18.61 -33.17 7.09
CA ASN A 96 -18.92 -34.28 7.99
C ASN A 96 -20.43 -34.54 8.16
N ASP A 97 -20.81 -35.82 8.12
CA ASP A 97 -22.09 -36.29 8.67
C ASP A 97 -21.95 -36.48 10.20
N GLU A 98 -22.80 -35.81 10.99
CA GLU A 98 -23.66 -36.43 12.02
C GLU A 98 -24.35 -35.39 12.92
N LYS A 99 -25.59 -35.02 12.55
CA LYS A 99 -26.79 -35.11 13.40
C LYS A 99 -28.02 -34.56 12.68
N LYS A 100 -29.00 -35.44 12.45
CA LYS A 100 -30.35 -35.02 12.06
C LYS A 100 -31.13 -34.55 13.27
N VAL A 101 -31.84 -33.45 13.11
CA VAL A 101 -33.10 -33.18 13.80
C VAL A 101 -34.10 -32.85 12.70
N ASP A 102 -35.14 -33.65 12.57
CA ASP A 102 -36.11 -33.49 11.49
C ASP A 102 -37.03 -32.28 11.75
N LEU A 103 -37.12 -31.37 10.78
CA LEU A 103 -38.28 -30.51 10.58
C LEU A 103 -38.68 -30.60 9.10
N ASP A 104 -39.95 -30.88 8.84
CA ASP A 104 -40.44 -31.29 7.53
C ASP A 104 -41.04 -30.08 6.77
N GLU A 105 -40.26 -29.50 5.86
CA GLU A 105 -40.74 -28.48 4.90
C GLU A 105 -40.41 -28.87 3.45
N PRO A 106 -41.26 -28.46 2.48
CA PRO A 106 -41.30 -29.09 1.16
C PRO A 106 -40.11 -28.75 0.26
N LYS A 107 -39.61 -29.77 -0.44
CA LYS A 107 -38.58 -29.65 -1.47
C LYS A 107 -39.09 -28.92 -2.72
N ASP A 108 -38.92 -27.61 -2.77
CA ASP A 108 -39.04 -26.85 -4.03
C ASP A 108 -38.16 -25.59 -4.09
N SER A 109 -36.84 -25.78 -3.87
CA SER A 109 -35.82 -24.75 -4.10
C SER A 109 -35.00 -25.06 -5.36
N ALA A 110 -35.56 -24.72 -6.52
CA ALA A 110 -34.79 -24.67 -7.76
C ALA A 110 -33.62 -23.69 -7.59
N ARG A 111 -32.38 -24.21 -7.56
CA ARG A 111 -31.16 -23.41 -7.36
C ARG A 111 -31.14 -22.25 -8.36
N ARG A 112 -31.10 -21.02 -7.83
CA ARG A 112 -30.94 -19.82 -8.66
C ARG A 112 -29.62 -19.93 -9.45
N PRO A 113 -29.56 -19.53 -10.72
CA PRO A 113 -28.29 -19.48 -11.45
C PRO A 113 -27.32 -18.54 -10.72
N LEU A 114 -26.18 -19.08 -10.29
CA LEU A 114 -25.13 -18.29 -9.66
C LEU A 114 -24.66 -17.21 -10.65
N VAL A 115 -24.68 -15.95 -10.22
CA VAL A 115 -24.20 -14.84 -11.03
C VAL A 115 -22.69 -14.81 -10.96
N MET A 116 -22.05 -14.97 -12.11
CA MET A 116 -20.60 -14.93 -12.22
C MET A 116 -20.12 -13.56 -12.73
N TYR A 117 -18.89 -13.21 -12.39
CA TYR A 117 -18.31 -11.89 -12.68
C TYR A 117 -17.03 -12.03 -13.49
N TYR A 118 -16.98 -11.34 -14.63
CA TYR A 118 -15.90 -11.48 -15.60
C TYR A 118 -15.78 -10.25 -16.50
N ASP A 119 -14.57 -9.72 -16.64
CA ASP A 119 -14.20 -8.72 -17.64
C ASP A 119 -13.25 -9.38 -18.65
N SER A 120 -13.65 -9.44 -19.93
CA SER A 120 -12.91 -10.11 -21.01
C SER A 120 -11.47 -9.60 -21.20
N ASP A 121 -11.23 -8.34 -20.84
CA ASP A 121 -9.94 -7.65 -21.03
C ASP A 121 -8.91 -8.02 -19.94
N LEU A 122 -9.33 -8.68 -18.85
CA LEU A 122 -8.48 -9.02 -17.70
C LEU A 122 -8.02 -10.48 -17.64
N GLY A 123 -8.56 -11.37 -18.48
CA GLY A 123 -8.00 -12.70 -18.72
C GLY A 123 -7.93 -13.66 -17.51
N GLY A 124 -8.96 -13.70 -16.67
CA GLY A 124 -9.06 -14.62 -15.51
C GLY A 124 -10.12 -15.72 -15.65
N GLU A 125 -10.33 -16.49 -14.58
CA GLU A 125 -11.53 -17.33 -14.42
C GLU A 125 -12.74 -16.48 -13.95
N PRO A 126 -13.98 -16.91 -14.23
CA PRO A 126 -15.18 -16.18 -13.80
C PRO A 126 -15.35 -16.28 -12.27
N LEU A 127 -15.42 -15.12 -11.61
CA LEU A 127 -15.46 -15.00 -10.14
C LEU A 127 -16.89 -15.13 -9.58
N ASN A 128 -17.00 -15.59 -8.33
CA ASN A 128 -18.25 -15.58 -7.56
C ASN A 128 -18.46 -14.22 -6.84
N PHE A 129 -19.60 -13.99 -6.18
CA PHE A 129 -19.86 -12.69 -5.53
C PHE A 129 -18.96 -12.40 -4.33
N HIS A 130 -18.58 -13.42 -3.55
CA HIS A 130 -17.68 -13.29 -2.39
C HIS A 130 -16.27 -12.85 -2.82
N ASP A 131 -15.72 -13.42 -3.90
CA ASP A 131 -14.44 -12.97 -4.48
C ASP A 131 -14.48 -11.48 -4.86
N VAL A 132 -15.57 -11.04 -5.50
CA VAL A 132 -15.76 -9.65 -5.92
C VAL A 132 -15.93 -8.73 -4.73
N PHE A 133 -16.64 -9.18 -3.70
CA PHE A 133 -16.83 -8.45 -2.45
C PHE A 133 -15.50 -8.23 -1.73
N LEU A 134 -14.69 -9.28 -1.57
CA LEU A 134 -13.36 -9.21 -0.95
C LEU A 134 -12.36 -8.36 -1.75
N ARG A 135 -12.43 -8.37 -3.10
CA ARG A 135 -11.57 -7.53 -3.96
C ARG A 135 -11.95 -6.04 -3.92
N SER A 136 -13.17 -5.70 -3.54
CA SER A 136 -13.65 -4.32 -3.42
C SER A 136 -13.31 -3.68 -2.07
N GLN A 137 -13.46 -2.36 -1.97
CA GLN A 137 -13.41 -1.59 -0.70
C GLN A 137 -14.77 -1.52 0.04
N ALA A 138 -15.68 -2.48 -0.18
CA ALA A 138 -17.04 -2.41 0.37
C ALA A 138 -17.12 -2.56 1.90
N ILE A 139 -16.24 -3.39 2.49
CA ILE A 139 -16.21 -3.67 3.93
C ILE A 139 -15.60 -2.48 4.69
N GLU A 140 -14.60 -1.86 4.07
CA GLU A 140 -14.00 -0.62 4.51
C GLU A 140 -15.04 0.51 4.44
N GLY A 141 -15.66 0.72 3.27
CA GLY A 141 -16.63 1.80 3.06
C GLY A 141 -17.89 1.69 3.92
N ILE A 142 -18.40 0.48 4.16
CA ILE A 142 -19.54 0.28 5.07
C ILE A 142 -19.13 0.57 6.53
N THR A 143 -17.90 0.23 6.92
CA THR A 143 -17.34 0.58 8.23
C THR A 143 -17.18 2.10 8.39
N LEU A 144 -16.67 2.80 7.37
CA LEU A 144 -16.60 4.27 7.38
C LEU A 144 -18.01 4.88 7.48
N SER A 145 -19.02 4.31 6.81
CA SER A 145 -20.41 4.76 6.94
C SER A 145 -20.91 4.67 8.39
N MET A 146 -20.47 3.66 9.14
CA MET A 146 -20.89 3.40 10.52
C MET A 146 -20.15 4.26 11.55
N ILE A 147 -18.95 4.75 11.22
CA ILE A 147 -18.27 5.80 12.01
C ILE A 147 -18.92 7.17 11.76
N LEU A 148 -19.37 7.43 10.53
CA LEU A 148 -20.10 8.66 10.15
C LEU A 148 -21.55 8.71 10.69
N GLU A 149 -22.22 7.55 10.79
CA GLU A 149 -23.55 7.39 11.38
C GLU A 149 -23.57 6.08 12.19
N ALA A 150 -23.49 6.20 13.52
CA ALA A 150 -23.35 5.08 14.46
C ALA A 150 -24.36 3.93 14.18
N PRO A 151 -23.91 2.66 14.17
CA PRO A 151 -24.76 1.53 13.79
C PRO A 151 -25.77 1.19 14.90
N ASN A 152 -26.99 0.84 14.50
CA ASN A 152 -28.00 0.31 15.41
C ASN A 152 -27.84 -1.20 15.67
N GLU A 153 -28.60 -1.74 16.61
CA GLU A 153 -28.52 -3.15 17.07
C GLU A 153 -28.75 -4.19 15.96
N GLU A 154 -29.57 -3.89 14.95
CA GLU A 154 -29.74 -4.77 13.78
C GLU A 154 -28.53 -4.66 12.83
N GLU A 155 -28.00 -3.45 12.62
CA GLU A 155 -26.82 -3.23 11.78
C GLU A 155 -25.58 -3.89 12.37
N VAL A 156 -25.40 -3.83 13.69
CA VAL A 156 -24.36 -4.56 14.44
C VAL A 156 -24.48 -6.06 14.20
N SER A 157 -25.69 -6.61 14.34
CA SER A 157 -25.94 -8.05 14.14
C SER A 157 -25.59 -8.50 12.72
N LEU A 158 -26.07 -7.76 11.70
CA LEU A 158 -25.78 -8.05 10.29
C LEU A 158 -24.30 -7.85 9.93
N LEU A 159 -23.62 -6.88 10.54
CA LEU A 159 -22.20 -6.61 10.34
C LEU A 159 -21.34 -7.75 10.89
N LEU A 160 -21.66 -8.28 12.08
CA LEU A 160 -20.96 -9.42 12.67
C LEU A 160 -21.07 -10.67 11.77
N GLU A 161 -22.25 -10.95 11.21
CA GLU A 161 -22.40 -12.05 10.26
C GLU A 161 -21.58 -11.84 8.96
N ILE A 162 -21.52 -10.60 8.43
CA ILE A 162 -20.68 -10.29 7.26
C ILE A 162 -19.19 -10.37 7.60
N PHE A 163 -18.79 -9.92 8.79
CA PHE A 163 -17.40 -10.02 9.27
C PHE A 163 -16.97 -11.49 9.43
N SER A 164 -17.84 -12.37 9.94
CA SER A 164 -17.56 -13.82 10.02
C SER A 164 -17.30 -14.49 8.66
N LEU A 165 -17.81 -13.90 7.57
CA LEU A 165 -17.61 -14.40 6.21
C LEU A 165 -16.44 -13.73 5.48
N CYS A 166 -15.89 -12.62 6.00
CA CYS A 166 -14.99 -11.76 5.23
C CYS A 166 -13.78 -11.16 5.99
N LEU A 167 -13.72 -11.24 7.32
CA LEU A 167 -12.56 -10.84 8.13
C LEU A 167 -11.90 -12.07 8.77
N ALA A 168 -10.57 -12.10 8.78
CA ALA A 168 -9.81 -13.11 9.52
C ALA A 168 -9.98 -12.94 11.04
N GLY A 169 -10.14 -14.07 11.75
CA GLY A 169 -10.33 -14.10 13.20
C GLY A 169 -11.49 -15.00 13.64
N GLY A 170 -11.67 -15.13 14.94
CA GLY A 170 -12.84 -15.75 15.56
C GLY A 170 -13.94 -14.74 15.88
N GLU A 171 -15.07 -15.22 16.38
CA GLU A 171 -16.22 -14.39 16.77
C GLU A 171 -15.83 -13.31 17.79
N GLU A 172 -14.87 -13.58 18.67
CA GLU A 172 -14.32 -12.65 19.64
C GLU A 172 -13.60 -11.47 18.97
N VAL A 173 -12.91 -11.73 17.86
CA VAL A 173 -12.21 -10.70 17.05
C VAL A 173 -13.23 -9.83 16.33
N HIS A 174 -14.25 -10.42 15.71
CA HIS A 174 -15.31 -9.68 15.03
C HIS A 174 -16.09 -8.81 16.03
N ASN A 175 -16.45 -9.34 17.20
CA ASN A 175 -17.08 -8.58 18.28
C ASN A 175 -16.21 -7.41 18.78
N ALA A 176 -14.91 -7.63 18.98
CA ALA A 176 -13.98 -6.57 19.40
C ALA A 176 -13.92 -5.44 18.36
N VAL A 177 -13.75 -5.77 17.08
CA VAL A 177 -13.69 -4.78 15.99
C VAL A 177 -15.00 -4.00 15.88
N VAL A 178 -16.17 -4.64 16.00
CA VAL A 178 -17.46 -3.93 15.96
C VAL A 178 -17.67 -3.05 17.20
N SER A 179 -17.26 -3.48 18.40
CA SER A 179 -17.26 -2.63 19.59
C SER A 179 -16.39 -1.39 19.40
N SER A 180 -15.18 -1.55 18.84
CA SER A 180 -14.30 -0.41 18.54
C SER A 180 -14.90 0.52 17.48
N ILE A 181 -15.57 -0.01 16.44
CA ILE A 181 -16.31 0.82 15.46
C ILE A 181 -17.40 1.65 16.14
N GLN A 182 -18.10 1.10 17.14
CA GLN A 182 -19.10 1.85 17.91
C GLN A 182 -18.49 2.94 18.79
N ASP A 183 -17.35 2.68 19.46
CA ASP A 183 -16.66 3.70 20.25
C ASP A 183 -16.03 4.79 19.37
N LEU A 184 -15.45 4.43 18.22
CA LEU A 184 -15.01 5.38 17.18
C LEU A 184 -16.18 6.27 16.73
N ALA A 185 -17.32 5.68 16.34
CA ALA A 185 -18.49 6.43 15.88
C ALA A 185 -19.03 7.40 16.95
N LYS A 186 -19.13 6.93 18.20
CA LYS A 186 -19.56 7.69 19.37
C LYS A 186 -18.66 8.90 19.62
N VAL A 187 -17.34 8.70 19.58
CA VAL A 187 -16.34 9.76 19.81
C VAL A 187 -16.28 10.74 18.62
N PHE A 188 -16.38 10.24 17.38
CA PHE A 188 -16.43 11.04 16.15
C PHE A 188 -17.69 11.92 16.06
N SER A 189 -18.84 11.45 16.56
CA SER A 189 -20.12 12.18 16.51
C SER A 189 -20.12 13.54 17.21
N VAL A 190 -19.13 13.79 18.08
CA VAL A 190 -18.95 15.06 18.82
C VAL A 190 -17.89 15.96 18.16
N TYR A 191 -17.19 15.48 17.13
CA TYR A 191 -16.18 16.26 16.41
C TYR A 191 -16.86 17.18 15.39
N GLN A 192 -16.70 18.50 15.56
CA GLN A 192 -17.34 19.52 14.72
C GLN A 192 -16.36 20.56 14.15
N ASP A 193 -15.30 20.87 14.90
CA ASP A 193 -14.24 21.80 14.49
C ASP A 193 -12.98 21.01 14.11
N GLU A 194 -12.70 20.83 12.81
CA GLU A 194 -11.46 20.21 12.30
C GLU A 194 -10.23 21.10 12.60
N ALA A 195 -9.62 20.93 13.78
CA ALA A 195 -8.62 21.86 14.30
C ALA A 195 -7.17 21.49 13.91
N LEU A 196 -6.75 20.24 14.09
CA LEU A 196 -5.45 19.71 13.67
C LEU A 196 -5.59 18.49 12.73
N VAL A 197 -6.55 17.60 12.99
CA VAL A 197 -6.70 16.34 12.22
C VAL A 197 -7.99 16.34 11.40
N LYS A 198 -7.87 16.08 10.10
CA LYS A 198 -9.03 16.03 9.19
C LYS A 198 -9.80 14.74 9.35
N HIS A 199 -11.13 14.82 9.24
CA HIS A 199 -12.03 13.67 9.19
C HIS A 199 -11.58 12.63 8.14
N GLU A 200 -11.22 13.09 6.95
CA GLU A 200 -10.72 12.26 5.84
C GLU A 200 -9.52 11.36 6.24
N GLU A 201 -8.56 11.91 6.98
CA GLU A 201 -7.33 11.20 7.35
C GLU A 201 -7.58 10.16 8.46
N LEU A 202 -8.39 10.52 9.45
CA LEU A 202 -8.86 9.58 10.49
C LEU A 202 -9.61 8.39 9.88
N LEU A 203 -10.47 8.63 8.88
CA LEU A 203 -11.20 7.59 8.18
C LEU A 203 -10.28 6.74 7.29
N GLN A 204 -9.30 7.36 6.60
CA GLN A 204 -8.30 6.63 5.80
C GLN A 204 -7.43 5.68 6.64
N PHE A 205 -7.13 6.05 7.90
CA PHE A 205 -6.41 5.17 8.81
C PHE A 205 -7.25 3.95 9.20
N VAL A 206 -8.54 4.13 9.50
CA VAL A 206 -9.47 3.01 9.77
C VAL A 206 -9.62 2.11 8.54
N GLN A 207 -9.75 2.70 7.35
CA GLN A 207 -9.80 1.94 6.09
C GLN A 207 -8.59 1.01 5.93
N GLY A 208 -7.38 1.49 6.22
CA GLY A 208 -6.16 0.66 6.17
C GLY A 208 -6.17 -0.50 7.17
N ALA A 209 -6.63 -0.25 8.40
CA ALA A 209 -6.70 -1.26 9.45
C ALA A 209 -7.76 -2.35 9.15
N ILE A 210 -8.97 -1.96 8.71
CA ILE A 210 -10.01 -2.91 8.27
C ILE A 210 -9.57 -3.69 7.02
N SER A 211 -8.86 -3.04 6.08
CA SER A 211 -8.24 -3.75 4.95
C SER A 211 -7.27 -4.84 5.43
N GLY A 212 -6.53 -4.59 6.51
CA GLY A 212 -5.58 -5.54 7.11
C GLY A 212 -6.23 -6.79 7.69
N LEU A 213 -7.43 -6.67 8.26
CA LEU A 213 -8.21 -7.82 8.76
C LEU A 213 -9.00 -8.56 7.66
N LYS A 214 -9.27 -7.92 6.52
CA LYS A 214 -10.03 -8.54 5.43
C LYS A 214 -9.34 -9.79 4.88
N ILE A 215 -10.11 -10.83 4.56
CA ILE A 215 -9.59 -12.04 3.92
C ILE A 215 -9.11 -11.71 2.50
N ASN A 216 -7.93 -12.20 2.10
CA ASN A 216 -7.40 -12.01 0.76
C ASN A 216 -8.10 -12.94 -0.24
N ALA A 217 -8.75 -12.39 -1.26
CA ALA A 217 -9.51 -13.15 -2.26
C ALA A 217 -8.66 -14.13 -3.09
N ASP A 218 -7.38 -13.83 -3.30
CA ASP A 218 -6.47 -14.72 -4.04
C ASP A 218 -5.99 -15.90 -3.19
N LEU A 219 -6.08 -15.82 -1.85
CA LEU A 219 -5.62 -16.89 -0.95
C LEU A 219 -6.34 -18.22 -1.22
N ALA A 220 -7.68 -18.20 -1.26
CA ALA A 220 -8.48 -19.39 -1.55
C ALA A 220 -8.18 -20.01 -2.94
N SER A 221 -7.92 -19.17 -3.95
CA SER A 221 -7.51 -19.66 -5.29
C SER A 221 -6.12 -20.31 -5.27
N VAL A 222 -5.18 -19.76 -4.49
CA VAL A 222 -3.82 -20.29 -4.37
C VAL A 222 -3.82 -21.60 -3.58
N ASP A 223 -4.62 -21.69 -2.51
CA ASP A 223 -4.80 -22.92 -1.73
C ASP A 223 -5.51 -24.03 -2.53
N ALA A 224 -6.50 -23.68 -3.34
CA ALA A 224 -7.15 -24.64 -4.25
C ALA A 224 -6.19 -25.13 -5.35
N GLU A 225 -5.41 -24.22 -5.97
CA GLU A 225 -4.42 -24.60 -6.98
C GLU A 225 -3.33 -25.50 -6.37
N ALA A 226 -2.78 -25.12 -5.21
CA ALA A 226 -1.78 -25.86 -4.46
C ALA A 226 -2.29 -27.27 -4.07
N SER A 227 -3.51 -27.35 -3.52
CA SER A 227 -4.15 -28.64 -3.20
C SER A 227 -4.29 -29.54 -4.43
N SER A 228 -4.66 -28.96 -5.59
CA SER A 228 -4.76 -29.73 -6.85
C SER A 228 -3.40 -30.16 -7.42
N LEU A 229 -2.30 -29.49 -7.06
CA LEU A 229 -0.94 -29.89 -7.44
C LEU A 229 -0.43 -30.98 -6.49
N GLN A 230 -0.66 -30.83 -5.19
CA GLN A 230 -0.34 -31.84 -4.19
C GLN A 230 -1.03 -33.18 -4.52
N GLN A 231 -2.34 -33.17 -4.80
CA GLN A 231 -3.07 -34.38 -5.20
C GLN A 231 -2.51 -35.04 -6.48
N LYS A 232 -1.92 -34.26 -7.41
CA LYS A 232 -1.29 -34.81 -8.63
C LYS A 232 0.07 -35.44 -8.32
N LEU A 233 0.85 -34.84 -7.41
CA LEU A 233 2.11 -35.41 -6.91
C LEU A 233 1.85 -36.73 -6.16
N ASP A 234 0.86 -36.75 -5.26
CA ASP A 234 0.48 -37.96 -4.53
C ASP A 234 0.01 -39.08 -5.48
N GLY A 235 -0.78 -38.75 -6.51
CA GLY A 235 -1.20 -39.72 -7.53
C GLY A 235 -0.06 -40.26 -8.41
N MET A 236 0.94 -39.44 -8.75
CA MET A 236 2.17 -39.89 -9.44
C MET A 236 2.98 -40.84 -8.54
N ARG A 237 3.13 -40.48 -7.26
CA ARG A 237 3.82 -41.27 -6.25
C ARG A 237 3.17 -42.64 -6.02
N GLU A 238 1.84 -42.74 -6.06
CA GLU A 238 1.13 -44.03 -6.02
C GLU A 238 1.38 -44.86 -7.30
N SER A 239 1.31 -44.24 -8.50
CA SER A 239 1.60 -44.89 -9.79
C SER A 239 3.00 -45.53 -9.82
N GLN A 240 3.99 -44.82 -9.28
CA GLN A 240 5.38 -45.26 -9.24
C GLN A 240 5.59 -46.51 -8.35
N VAL A 241 4.79 -46.68 -7.30
CA VAL A 241 4.84 -47.86 -6.40
C VAL A 241 4.21 -49.11 -7.03
N PHE A 242 3.17 -48.97 -7.87
CA PHE A 242 2.54 -50.12 -8.54
C PHE A 242 3.26 -50.59 -9.81
N SER A 243 4.18 -49.78 -10.35
CA SER A 243 4.84 -50.05 -11.64
C SER A 243 6.02 -51.04 -11.59
N THR A 244 6.37 -51.56 -10.41
CA THR A 244 7.54 -52.46 -10.26
C THR A 244 7.28 -53.91 -10.69
N GLU A 245 6.03 -54.35 -10.80
CA GLU A 245 5.68 -55.78 -10.94
C GLU A 245 5.40 -56.21 -12.41
N GLY A 246 6.44 -56.12 -13.24
CA GLY A 246 6.66 -57.06 -14.35
C GLY A 246 6.10 -56.70 -15.74
N HIS A 247 7.01 -56.56 -16.71
CA HIS A 247 7.05 -57.43 -17.91
C HIS A 247 8.37 -57.19 -18.68
N ALA A 248 8.93 -58.25 -19.28
CA ALA A 248 10.12 -58.14 -20.13
C ALA A 248 9.77 -58.47 -21.58
N GLU A 249 10.05 -57.57 -22.53
CA GLU A 249 10.18 -57.88 -23.97
C GLU A 249 10.73 -56.69 -24.80
N THR A 250 11.64 -57.00 -25.74
CA THR A 250 12.21 -56.21 -26.86
C THR A 250 12.86 -54.83 -26.61
N SER A 251 14.01 -54.61 -27.28
CA SER A 251 14.88 -53.43 -27.07
C SER A 251 14.17 -52.09 -27.27
N GLU A 252 13.52 -51.87 -28.42
CA GLU A 252 12.75 -50.64 -28.73
C GLU A 252 11.68 -50.31 -27.68
N ARG A 253 11.11 -51.35 -27.05
CA ARG A 253 10.07 -51.18 -26.03
C ARG A 253 10.68 -50.68 -24.72
N THR A 254 11.86 -51.20 -24.36
CA THR A 254 12.66 -50.68 -23.25
C THR A 254 13.09 -49.24 -23.47
N THR A 255 13.48 -48.86 -24.70
CA THR A 255 13.94 -47.48 -24.99
C THR A 255 12.79 -46.48 -24.85
N MET A 256 11.60 -46.82 -25.34
CA MET A 256 10.40 -46.01 -25.17
C MET A 256 9.98 -45.92 -23.69
N ALA A 257 10.09 -47.01 -22.93
CA ALA A 257 9.80 -47.01 -21.48
C ALA A 257 10.75 -46.09 -20.69
N THR A 258 12.06 -46.13 -20.96
CA THR A 258 13.03 -45.20 -20.35
C THR A 258 12.74 -43.74 -20.71
N LEU A 259 12.28 -43.47 -21.93
CA LEU A 259 11.97 -42.11 -22.40
C LEU A 259 10.70 -41.54 -21.73
N GLU A 260 9.65 -42.35 -21.55
CA GLU A 260 8.48 -41.90 -20.79
C GLU A 260 8.79 -41.72 -19.30
N ALA A 261 9.61 -42.58 -18.67
CA ALA A 261 10.04 -42.39 -17.28
C ALA A 261 10.82 -41.06 -17.09
N LEU A 262 11.75 -40.74 -18.02
CA LEU A 262 12.45 -39.46 -18.07
C LEU A 262 11.51 -38.24 -18.18
N LYS A 263 10.41 -38.37 -18.93
CA LYS A 263 9.38 -37.32 -19.06
C LYS A 263 8.53 -37.19 -17.78
N GLU A 264 8.15 -38.31 -17.17
CA GLU A 264 7.32 -38.36 -15.97
C GLU A 264 8.05 -37.72 -14.78
N ALA A 265 9.30 -38.13 -14.53
CA ALA A 265 10.17 -37.53 -13.52
C ALA A 265 10.35 -36.02 -13.72
N LEU A 266 10.53 -35.57 -14.97
CA LEU A 266 10.65 -34.14 -15.30
C LEU A 266 9.31 -33.38 -15.17
N ALA A 267 8.17 -34.06 -15.34
CA ALA A 267 6.85 -33.49 -15.07
C ALA A 267 6.61 -33.33 -13.56
N GLU A 268 6.98 -34.32 -12.74
CA GLU A 268 6.88 -34.26 -11.28
C GLU A 268 7.77 -33.13 -10.71
N VAL A 269 9.01 -33.00 -11.20
CA VAL A 269 9.91 -31.90 -10.80
C VAL A 269 9.33 -30.52 -11.13
N ARG A 270 8.63 -30.37 -12.26
CA ARG A 270 7.92 -29.13 -12.62
C ARG A 270 6.70 -28.87 -11.72
N LEU A 271 5.95 -29.91 -11.34
CA LEU A 271 4.82 -29.79 -10.44
C LEU A 271 5.26 -29.32 -9.05
N CYS A 272 6.35 -29.86 -8.53
CA CYS A 272 6.97 -29.40 -7.28
C CYS A 272 7.45 -27.94 -7.37
N SER A 273 8.18 -27.59 -8.44
CA SER A 273 8.64 -26.20 -8.68
C SER A 273 7.47 -25.20 -8.72
N ARG A 274 6.34 -25.58 -9.34
CA ARG A 274 5.11 -24.78 -9.34
C ARG A 274 4.46 -24.69 -7.95
N LEU A 275 4.40 -25.79 -7.20
CA LEU A 275 3.82 -25.81 -5.85
C LEU A 275 4.60 -24.91 -4.89
N GLU A 276 5.93 -24.97 -4.91
CA GLU A 276 6.79 -24.02 -4.18
C GLU A 276 6.49 -22.56 -4.57
N ALA A 277 6.36 -22.25 -5.86
CA ALA A 277 6.06 -20.90 -6.32
C ALA A 277 4.70 -20.40 -5.81
N LEU A 278 3.70 -21.28 -5.67
CA LEU A 278 2.42 -20.96 -5.04
C LEU A 278 2.54 -20.73 -3.54
N LEU A 279 3.34 -21.54 -2.81
CA LEU A 279 3.58 -21.33 -1.38
C LEU A 279 4.31 -20.00 -1.12
N LEU A 280 5.27 -19.63 -1.97
CA LEU A 280 5.94 -18.32 -1.90
C LEU A 280 5.01 -17.16 -2.26
N LYS A 281 4.04 -17.35 -3.18
CA LYS A 281 2.94 -16.41 -3.44
C LYS A 281 2.01 -16.29 -2.24
N LYS A 282 1.60 -17.41 -1.63
CA LYS A 282 0.75 -17.49 -0.42
C LYS A 282 1.39 -16.73 0.75
N LYS A 283 2.72 -16.81 0.88
CA LYS A 283 3.49 -16.04 1.87
C LYS A 283 3.48 -14.53 1.62
N SER A 284 3.52 -14.07 0.38
CA SER A 284 3.54 -12.64 0.04
C SER A 284 2.16 -11.97 -0.08
N LEU A 285 1.07 -12.75 -0.11
CA LEU A 285 -0.30 -12.23 -0.04
C LEU A 285 -0.63 -11.69 1.36
N ASN A 286 -0.35 -10.41 1.58
CA ASN A 286 -0.76 -9.63 2.74
C ASN A 286 -1.76 -8.53 2.34
N ASN A 287 -2.67 -8.16 3.24
CA ASN A 287 -3.57 -7.03 3.09
C ASN A 287 -3.24 -5.95 4.14
N GLY A 288 -3.74 -4.73 3.92
CA GLY A 288 -3.55 -3.60 4.84
C GLY A 288 -2.16 -2.95 4.76
N ASP A 289 -1.77 -2.25 5.82
CA ASP A 289 -0.50 -1.53 5.91
C ASP A 289 0.70 -2.48 6.13
N SER A 290 1.91 -2.03 5.74
CA SER A 290 3.16 -2.64 6.19
C SER A 290 3.52 -2.15 7.61
N PRO A 291 4.41 -2.84 8.35
CA PRO A 291 4.82 -2.41 9.69
C PRO A 291 5.36 -0.97 9.74
N GLU A 292 6.08 -0.53 8.70
CA GLU A 292 6.62 0.82 8.57
C GLU A 292 5.51 1.86 8.34
N ILE A 293 4.48 1.52 7.55
CA ILE A 293 3.34 2.41 7.27
C ILE A 293 2.45 2.52 8.52
N HIS A 294 2.20 1.40 9.22
CA HIS A 294 1.46 1.39 10.48
C HIS A 294 2.17 2.27 11.53
N ALA A 295 3.48 2.07 11.74
CA ALA A 295 4.27 2.89 12.67
C ALA A 295 4.19 4.38 12.33
N GLN A 296 4.35 4.76 11.05
CA GLN A 296 4.25 6.17 10.61
C GLN A 296 2.87 6.79 10.92
N LYS A 297 1.77 6.05 10.77
CA LYS A 297 0.42 6.53 11.12
C LYS A 297 0.27 6.73 12.62
N VAL A 298 0.69 5.75 13.42
CA VAL A 298 0.60 5.78 14.88
C VAL A 298 1.50 6.87 15.48
N ASP A 299 2.74 7.01 15.01
CA ASP A 299 3.67 8.05 15.46
C ASP A 299 3.16 9.45 15.11
N LYS A 300 2.57 9.65 13.92
CA LYS A 300 1.91 10.91 13.56
C LYS A 300 0.79 11.25 14.54
N LEU A 301 -0.07 10.30 14.88
CA LEU A 301 -1.15 10.52 15.87
C LEU A 301 -0.58 10.82 17.27
N LYS A 302 0.47 10.13 17.71
CA LYS A 302 1.13 10.38 19.01
C LYS A 302 1.75 11.79 19.09
N ILE A 303 2.40 12.25 18.03
CA ILE A 303 2.93 13.62 17.93
C ILE A 303 1.80 14.66 17.98
N LEU A 304 0.65 14.38 17.35
CA LEU A 304 -0.52 15.25 17.40
C LEU A 304 -1.14 15.29 18.80
N ALA A 305 -1.28 14.15 19.48
CA ALA A 305 -1.73 14.09 20.88
C ALA A 305 -0.81 14.85 21.83
N GLU A 306 0.52 14.72 21.68
CA GLU A 306 1.49 15.47 22.49
C GLU A 306 1.42 16.98 22.22
N SER A 307 1.36 17.40 20.95
CA SER A 307 1.18 18.80 20.55
C SER A 307 -0.08 19.40 21.17
N LEU A 308 -1.16 18.62 21.21
CA LEU A 308 -2.47 19.01 21.71
C LEU A 308 -2.53 19.08 23.24
N ALA A 309 -1.85 18.16 23.94
CA ALA A 309 -1.64 18.23 25.39
C ALA A 309 -0.80 19.47 25.77
N ASN A 310 0.27 19.75 25.02
CA ASN A 310 1.10 20.95 25.20
C ASN A 310 0.33 22.26 24.94
N SER A 311 -0.51 22.29 23.89
CA SER A 311 -1.42 23.42 23.60
C SER A 311 -2.44 23.64 24.71
N THR A 312 -3.03 22.54 25.21
CA THR A 312 -3.99 22.55 26.32
C THR A 312 -3.36 23.11 27.59
N SER A 313 -2.21 22.57 28.02
CA SER A 313 -1.44 23.04 29.19
C SER A 313 -1.07 24.54 29.08
N LYS A 314 -0.61 24.98 27.89
CA LYS A 314 -0.29 26.39 27.60
C LYS A 314 -1.50 27.32 27.74
N ASN A 315 -2.68 26.87 27.33
CA ASN A 315 -3.91 27.65 27.44
C ASN A 315 -4.53 27.58 28.86
N GLU A 316 -4.38 26.46 29.57
CA GLU A 316 -4.74 26.35 30.99
C GLU A 316 -3.92 27.29 31.87
N LYS A 317 -2.61 27.39 31.62
CA LYS A 317 -1.76 28.39 32.28
C LYS A 317 -2.27 29.82 32.01
N ARG A 318 -2.52 30.18 30.75
CA ARG A 318 -3.10 31.49 30.39
C ARG A 318 -4.44 31.78 31.06
N ILE A 319 -5.30 30.77 31.25
CA ILE A 319 -6.56 30.90 31.99
C ILE A 319 -6.27 31.20 33.48
N SER A 320 -5.28 30.51 34.08
CA SER A 320 -4.84 30.79 35.46
C SER A 320 -4.29 32.22 35.61
N ASP A 321 -3.42 32.64 34.69
CA ASP A 321 -2.81 33.97 34.68
C ASP A 321 -3.89 35.07 34.54
N HIS A 322 -4.85 34.92 33.61
CA HIS A 322 -5.97 35.86 33.46
C HIS A 322 -6.92 35.86 34.68
N ARG A 323 -7.11 34.73 35.36
CA ARG A 323 -7.92 34.66 36.59
C ARG A 323 -7.27 35.44 37.73
N HIS A 324 -5.96 35.31 37.88
CA HIS A 324 -5.19 36.04 38.89
C HIS A 324 -5.27 37.56 38.66
N GLN A 325 -4.98 38.02 37.43
CA GLN A 325 -5.10 39.44 37.06
C GLN A 325 -6.51 40.02 37.30
N LYS A 326 -7.55 39.22 37.06
CA LYS A 326 -8.96 39.56 37.30
C LYS A 326 -9.28 39.63 38.80
N GLU A 327 -8.71 38.75 39.61
CA GLU A 327 -8.82 38.80 41.07
C GLU A 327 -8.12 40.02 41.65
N GLU A 328 -6.90 40.33 41.20
CA GLU A 328 -6.17 41.56 41.57
C GLU A 328 -6.95 42.83 41.21
N ALA A 329 -7.49 42.92 39.99
CA ALA A 329 -8.31 44.05 39.55
C ALA A 329 -9.60 44.21 40.39
N LEU A 330 -10.24 43.10 40.78
CA LEU A 330 -11.41 43.12 41.66
C LEU A 330 -11.06 43.55 43.09
N ASN A 331 -9.95 43.06 43.64
CA ASN A 331 -9.45 43.44 44.97
C ASN A 331 -9.05 44.92 45.01
N PHE A 332 -8.36 45.42 43.98
CA PHE A 332 -8.03 46.83 43.85
C PHE A 332 -9.28 47.71 43.74
N ARG A 333 -10.29 47.29 42.97
CA ARG A 333 -11.59 48.01 42.89
C ARG A 333 -12.28 48.09 44.25
N VAL A 334 -12.26 47.02 45.06
CA VAL A 334 -12.82 47.03 46.43
C VAL A 334 -12.02 47.96 47.34
N ALA A 335 -10.69 47.90 47.30
CA ALA A 335 -9.83 48.79 48.09
C ALA A 335 -10.08 50.27 47.76
N LYS A 336 -10.09 50.64 46.47
CA LYS A 336 -10.31 52.01 46.01
C LYS A 336 -11.73 52.52 46.32
N ALA A 337 -12.75 51.67 46.19
CA ALA A 337 -14.12 52.01 46.57
C ALA A 337 -14.27 52.29 48.07
N ASN A 338 -13.56 51.55 48.93
CA ASN A 338 -13.53 51.81 50.37
C ASN A 338 -12.79 53.14 50.68
N GLU A 339 -11.63 53.38 50.08
CA GLU A 339 -10.85 54.62 50.24
C GLU A 339 -11.68 55.87 49.90
N VAL A 340 -12.26 55.90 48.69
CA VAL A 340 -13.11 57.02 48.25
C VAL A 340 -14.38 57.11 49.09
N GLY A 341 -14.94 55.97 49.53
CA GLY A 341 -16.11 55.91 50.39
C GLY A 341 -15.91 56.48 51.80
N GLU A 342 -14.70 56.42 52.37
CA GLU A 342 -14.40 57.12 53.63
C GLU A 342 -14.22 58.63 53.41
N ILE A 343 -13.58 59.05 52.31
CA ILE A 343 -13.46 60.48 51.93
C ILE A 343 -14.85 61.09 51.72
N GLU A 344 -15.75 60.39 51.03
CA GLU A 344 -17.15 60.82 50.83
C GLU A 344 -17.88 61.01 52.17
N LYS A 345 -17.70 60.10 53.14
CA LYS A 345 -18.27 60.20 54.49
C LYS A 345 -17.68 61.35 55.30
N GLU A 346 -16.37 61.58 55.22
CA GLU A 346 -15.71 62.69 55.93
C GLU A 346 -16.23 64.04 55.42
N LEU A 347 -16.31 64.21 54.09
CA LEU A 347 -16.87 65.42 53.48
C LEU A 347 -18.37 65.60 53.81
N VAL A 348 -19.17 64.52 53.84
CA VAL A 348 -20.58 64.58 54.28
C VAL A 348 -20.71 64.96 55.75
N ALA A 349 -19.84 64.45 56.62
CA ALA A 349 -19.81 64.81 58.04
C ALA A 349 -19.33 66.26 58.26
N GLU A 350 -18.35 66.74 57.50
CA GLU A 350 -17.93 68.13 57.49
C GLU A 350 -19.08 69.04 57.02
N VAL A 351 -19.75 68.71 55.91
CA VAL A 351 -20.93 69.44 55.41
C VAL A 351 -22.07 69.46 56.43
N ALA A 352 -22.33 68.36 57.14
CA ALA A 352 -23.34 68.31 58.20
C ALA A 352 -22.98 69.21 59.40
N LYS A 353 -21.71 69.19 59.84
CA LYS A 353 -21.19 70.08 60.88
C LYS A 353 -21.27 71.54 60.46
N LEU A 354 -20.79 71.86 59.26
CA LEU A 354 -20.87 73.19 58.65
C LEU A 354 -22.33 73.64 58.42
N LYS A 355 -23.29 72.73 58.18
CA LYS A 355 -24.72 73.07 58.12
C LYS A 355 -25.26 73.57 59.46
N THR A 356 -24.84 72.99 60.59
CA THR A 356 -25.23 73.52 61.92
C THR A 356 -24.63 74.89 62.22
N GLN A 357 -23.46 75.20 61.64
CA GLN A 357 -22.80 76.51 61.76
C GLN A 357 -23.32 77.54 60.75
N LYS A 358 -23.75 77.10 59.56
CA LYS A 358 -24.39 77.92 58.52
C LYS A 358 -25.64 78.63 59.05
N ASP A 359 -26.43 77.95 59.87
CA ASP A 359 -27.66 78.50 60.43
C ASP A 359 -27.41 79.65 61.45
N ALA A 360 -26.14 79.88 61.83
CA ALA A 360 -25.67 81.06 62.56
C ALA A 360 -24.84 82.04 61.69
N LEU A 361 -24.41 81.64 60.48
CA LEU A 361 -23.57 82.41 59.56
C LEU A 361 -24.32 82.90 58.30
N GLU A 362 -25.64 82.76 58.26
CA GLU A 362 -26.51 83.21 57.16
C GLU A 362 -26.49 84.74 56.92
N ALA A 363 -25.74 85.50 57.73
CA ALA A 363 -25.39 86.91 57.52
C ALA A 363 -24.09 87.15 56.71
N GLU A 364 -23.07 86.28 56.81
CA GLU A 364 -21.85 86.31 55.96
C GLU A 364 -22.07 85.63 54.59
N LEU A 365 -23.27 85.07 54.40
CA LEU A 365 -23.73 84.18 53.32
C LEU A 365 -23.19 84.51 51.92
N ASN A 366 -23.24 85.78 51.49
CA ASN A 366 -22.87 86.17 50.12
C ASN A 366 -21.39 85.92 49.80
N LYS A 367 -20.50 86.05 50.79
CA LYS A 367 -19.06 85.79 50.62
C LYS A 367 -18.77 84.28 50.66
N VAL A 368 -19.47 83.56 51.53
CA VAL A 368 -19.40 82.10 51.68
C VAL A 368 -19.92 81.37 50.43
N ASN A 369 -20.83 81.98 49.66
CA ASN A 369 -21.44 81.37 48.47
C ASN A 369 -20.41 80.95 47.40
N ILE A 370 -19.31 81.71 47.26
CA ILE A 370 -18.19 81.38 46.37
C ILE A 370 -17.45 80.12 46.87
N SER A 371 -17.17 80.04 48.17
CA SER A 371 -16.54 78.88 48.80
C SER A 371 -17.44 77.64 48.77
N LEU A 372 -18.77 77.83 48.85
CA LEU A 372 -19.76 76.76 48.74
C LEU A 372 -19.82 76.18 47.32
N ALA A 373 -19.68 77.01 46.28
CA ALA A 373 -19.53 76.54 44.90
C ALA A 373 -18.23 75.73 44.74
N ALA A 374 -17.11 76.18 45.30
CA ALA A 374 -15.84 75.45 45.28
C ALA A 374 -15.88 74.12 46.07
N ALA A 375 -16.68 74.03 47.13
CA ALA A 375 -16.90 72.77 47.86
C ALA A 375 -17.72 71.75 47.04
N HIS A 376 -18.83 72.18 46.43
CA HIS A 376 -19.63 71.31 45.56
C HIS A 376 -18.86 70.87 44.30
N ALA A 377 -18.03 71.75 43.72
CA ALA A 377 -17.18 71.39 42.59
C ALA A 377 -16.18 70.28 42.95
N ARG A 378 -15.54 70.34 44.13
CA ARG A 378 -14.66 69.25 44.60
C ARG A 378 -15.41 67.94 44.80
N LEU A 379 -16.59 67.97 45.43
CA LEU A 379 -17.42 66.77 45.61
C LEU A 379 -17.84 66.17 44.25
N HIS A 380 -18.27 67.00 43.30
CA HIS A 380 -18.64 66.56 41.96
C HIS A 380 -17.45 65.89 41.25
N ASN A 381 -16.28 66.53 41.25
CA ASN A 381 -15.09 65.99 40.61
C ASN A 381 -14.70 64.62 41.20
N THR A 382 -14.67 64.47 42.53
CA THR A 382 -14.34 63.18 43.16
C THR A 382 -15.39 62.10 42.89
N MET A 383 -16.68 62.46 42.76
CA MET A 383 -17.71 61.52 42.31
C MET A 383 -17.52 61.13 40.84
N GLU A 384 -17.15 62.07 39.97
CA GLU A 384 -16.92 61.82 38.55
C GLU A 384 -15.66 60.97 38.32
N GLU A 385 -14.56 61.26 39.02
CA GLU A 385 -13.33 60.45 39.04
C GLU A 385 -13.60 59.01 39.49
N ARG A 386 -14.42 58.83 40.54
CA ARG A 386 -14.88 57.52 41.02
C ARG A 386 -15.66 56.76 39.95
N ASP A 387 -16.60 57.43 39.28
CA ASP A 387 -17.48 56.79 38.31
C ASP A 387 -16.75 56.47 36.99
N GLN A 388 -15.83 57.34 36.55
CA GLN A 388 -14.89 57.07 35.45
C GLN A 388 -13.98 55.87 35.78
N PHE A 389 -13.44 55.79 37.00
CA PHE A 389 -12.62 54.67 37.45
C PHE A 389 -13.40 53.35 37.50
N ILE A 390 -14.64 53.36 38.00
CA ILE A 390 -15.51 52.18 38.03
C ILE A 390 -15.76 51.67 36.62
N GLU A 391 -16.05 52.56 35.66
CA GLU A 391 -16.30 52.18 34.27
C GLU A 391 -15.04 51.58 33.60
N ALA A 392 -13.88 52.22 33.72
CA ALA A 392 -12.62 51.68 33.21
C ALA A 392 -12.26 50.31 33.85
N SER A 393 -12.48 50.16 35.16
CA SER A 393 -12.28 48.89 35.87
C SER A 393 -13.23 47.79 35.38
N ASN A 394 -14.49 48.12 35.12
CA ASN A 394 -15.47 47.19 34.56
C ASN A 394 -15.08 46.71 33.16
N GLN A 395 -14.56 47.59 32.30
CA GLN A 395 -14.10 47.26 30.95
C GLN A 395 -12.92 46.26 30.99
N ILE A 396 -11.95 46.45 31.89
CA ILE A 396 -10.82 45.52 32.09
C ILE A 396 -11.33 44.13 32.51
N VAL A 397 -12.20 44.06 33.51
CA VAL A 397 -12.78 42.80 34.01
C VAL A 397 -13.60 42.08 32.92
N ALA A 398 -14.36 42.83 32.11
CA ALA A 398 -15.13 42.27 31.00
C ALA A 398 -14.24 41.69 29.90
N HIS A 399 -13.17 42.39 29.50
CA HIS A 399 -12.21 41.93 28.51
C HIS A 399 -11.46 40.66 28.96
N LEU A 400 -11.01 40.60 30.23
CA LEU A 400 -10.43 39.39 30.80
C LEU A 400 -11.43 38.22 30.80
N GLN A 401 -12.70 38.47 31.11
CA GLN A 401 -13.75 37.43 31.08
C GLN A 401 -14.06 36.93 29.66
N ILE A 402 -13.92 37.76 28.62
CA ILE A 402 -14.07 37.34 27.22
C ILE A 402 -12.91 36.42 26.83
N LYS A 403 -11.66 36.82 27.11
CA LYS A 403 -10.47 35.98 26.85
C LYS A 403 -10.48 34.67 27.64
N GLU A 404 -10.95 34.67 28.89
CA GLU A 404 -11.15 33.45 29.68
C GLU A 404 -12.12 32.48 28.97
N LYS A 405 -13.26 32.96 28.47
CA LYS A 405 -14.25 32.12 27.74
C LYS A 405 -13.71 31.58 26.41
N GLU A 406 -12.92 32.37 25.70
CA GLU A 406 -12.30 31.96 24.44
C GLU A 406 -11.26 30.85 24.65
N LEU A 407 -10.35 31.02 25.61
CA LEU A 407 -9.37 30.01 25.98
C LEU A 407 -10.03 28.73 26.53
N LEU A 408 -11.10 28.85 27.32
CA LEU A 408 -11.89 27.70 27.78
C LEU A 408 -12.52 26.90 26.63
N ARG A 409 -12.98 27.59 25.57
CA ARG A 409 -13.50 26.93 24.36
C ARG A 409 -12.39 26.17 23.64
N SER A 410 -11.23 26.80 23.46
CA SER A 410 -10.05 26.16 22.86
C SER A 410 -9.59 24.94 23.66
N VAL A 411 -9.47 25.05 24.99
CA VAL A 411 -9.13 23.92 25.88
C VAL A 411 -10.15 22.78 25.78
N SER A 412 -11.44 23.09 25.66
CA SER A 412 -12.49 22.07 25.51
C SER A 412 -12.40 21.35 24.17
N SER A 413 -12.20 22.09 23.07
CA SER A 413 -11.96 21.55 21.73
C SER A 413 -10.71 20.68 21.68
N SER A 414 -9.61 21.14 22.28
CA SER A 414 -8.32 20.43 22.29
C SER A 414 -8.36 19.15 23.10
N ARG A 415 -9.10 19.10 24.22
CA ARG A 415 -9.28 17.83 24.95
C ARG A 415 -10.12 16.84 24.15
N LEU A 416 -11.20 17.29 23.52
CA LEU A 416 -12.06 16.46 22.68
C LEU A 416 -11.31 15.87 21.48
N GLU A 417 -10.50 16.67 20.79
CA GLU A 417 -9.63 16.18 19.70
C GLU A 417 -8.54 15.22 20.22
N ALA A 418 -8.03 15.40 21.46
CA ALA A 418 -7.11 14.43 22.07
C ALA A 418 -7.80 13.10 22.40
N ASP A 419 -9.03 13.13 22.92
CA ASP A 419 -9.83 11.92 23.19
C ASP A 419 -10.14 11.16 21.89
N ILE A 420 -10.41 11.86 20.78
CA ILE A 420 -10.53 11.29 19.43
C ILE A 420 -9.22 10.62 19.02
N ILE A 421 -8.09 11.35 19.03
CA ILE A 421 -6.79 10.83 18.62
C ILE A 421 -6.39 9.59 19.43
N ASN A 422 -6.60 9.60 20.75
CA ASN A 422 -6.32 8.45 21.62
C ASN A 422 -7.21 7.23 21.29
N THR A 423 -8.51 7.44 21.01
CA THR A 423 -9.41 6.36 20.60
C THR A 423 -8.97 5.75 19.26
N TRP A 424 -8.49 6.58 18.33
CA TRP A 424 -7.89 6.15 17.07
C TRP A 424 -6.58 5.38 17.24
N ILE A 425 -5.67 5.84 18.12
CA ILE A 425 -4.42 5.13 18.43
C ILE A 425 -4.73 3.73 18.97
N ASN A 426 -5.60 3.62 19.97
CA ASN A 426 -5.99 2.35 20.57
C ASN A 426 -6.55 1.38 19.51
N PHE A 427 -7.51 1.83 18.69
CA PHE A 427 -8.07 1.01 17.62
C PHE A 427 -7.03 0.54 16.61
N LEU A 428 -6.09 1.39 16.22
CA LEU A 428 -5.03 1.03 15.29
C LEU A 428 -4.05 0.03 15.91
N GLU A 429 -3.66 0.21 17.18
CA GLU A 429 -2.75 -0.70 17.88
C GLU A 429 -3.40 -2.07 18.15
N ASP A 430 -4.65 -2.10 18.64
CA ASP A 430 -5.42 -3.34 18.84
C ASP A 430 -5.63 -4.10 17.52
N THR A 431 -6.04 -3.40 16.46
CA THR A 431 -6.23 -4.00 15.13
C THR A 431 -4.91 -4.49 14.54
N TRP A 432 -3.80 -3.78 14.79
CA TRP A 432 -2.47 -4.19 14.33
C TRP A 432 -1.94 -5.42 15.06
N VAL A 433 -2.21 -5.57 16.37
CA VAL A 433 -1.90 -6.81 17.12
C VAL A 433 -2.66 -8.00 16.52
N LEU A 434 -3.94 -7.83 16.21
CA LEU A 434 -4.77 -8.84 15.54
C LEU A 434 -4.22 -9.20 14.15
N GLN A 435 -4.02 -8.21 13.28
CA GLN A 435 -3.46 -8.38 11.92
C GLN A 435 -2.07 -9.05 11.95
N SER A 436 -1.21 -8.63 12.87
CA SER A 436 0.14 -9.18 13.04
C SER A 436 0.10 -10.64 13.47
N SER A 437 -0.71 -10.98 14.47
CA SER A 437 -0.83 -12.36 14.96
C SER A 437 -1.34 -13.34 13.89
N TYR A 438 -2.34 -12.92 13.09
CA TYR A 438 -2.82 -13.72 11.97
C TYR A 438 -1.78 -13.84 10.85
N THR A 439 -1.05 -12.75 10.55
CA THR A 439 0.01 -12.75 9.54
C THR A 439 1.18 -13.65 9.95
N GLU A 440 1.59 -13.62 11.22
CA GLU A 440 2.61 -14.51 11.80
C GLU A 440 2.15 -15.97 11.78
N GLN A 441 0.91 -16.26 12.19
CA GLN A 441 0.35 -17.61 12.16
C GLN A 441 0.30 -18.17 10.72
N LYS A 442 -0.15 -17.38 9.75
CA LYS A 442 -0.18 -17.72 8.33
C LYS A 442 1.25 -17.92 7.79
N GLU A 443 2.17 -16.99 8.04
CA GLU A 443 3.55 -17.13 7.61
C GLU A 443 4.18 -18.39 8.20
N LYS A 444 3.96 -18.68 9.48
CA LYS A 444 4.45 -19.90 10.11
C LYS A 444 3.88 -21.15 9.44
N GLN A 445 2.56 -21.22 9.24
CA GLN A 445 1.94 -22.35 8.54
C GLN A 445 2.54 -22.56 7.14
N VAL A 446 2.77 -21.47 6.39
CA VAL A 446 3.36 -21.53 5.04
C VAL A 446 4.84 -21.87 5.09
N ASN A 447 5.59 -21.45 6.11
CA ASN A 447 6.98 -21.86 6.31
C ASN A 447 7.06 -23.37 6.64
N ASP A 448 6.23 -23.86 7.56
CA ASP A 448 6.11 -25.28 7.91
C ASP A 448 5.72 -26.15 6.68
N GLU A 449 4.88 -25.62 5.79
CA GLU A 449 4.45 -26.25 4.53
C GLU A 449 5.58 -26.24 3.48
N LEU A 450 6.28 -25.11 3.35
CA LEU A 450 7.41 -24.90 2.44
C LEU A 450 8.65 -25.72 2.84
N GLU A 451 8.89 -25.93 4.14
CA GLU A 451 9.96 -26.78 4.65
C GLU A 451 9.70 -28.25 4.28
N ARG A 452 8.52 -28.78 4.58
CA ARG A 452 8.12 -30.16 4.22
C ARG A 452 8.15 -30.42 2.72
N HIS A 453 7.65 -29.48 1.92
CA HIS A 453 7.71 -29.57 0.47
C HIS A 453 9.15 -29.41 -0.07
N GLY A 454 9.98 -28.58 0.58
CA GLY A 454 11.40 -28.46 0.31
C GLY A 454 12.14 -29.78 0.50
N ASP A 455 11.94 -30.44 1.65
CA ASP A 455 12.48 -31.75 1.96
C ASP A 455 11.99 -32.83 0.98
N TYR A 456 10.69 -32.85 0.66
CA TYR A 456 10.14 -33.77 -0.35
C TYR A 456 10.87 -33.61 -1.68
N PHE A 457 10.94 -32.39 -2.19
CA PHE A 457 11.51 -32.10 -3.50
C PHE A 457 13.02 -32.36 -3.58
N ILE A 458 13.78 -32.02 -2.52
CA ILE A 458 15.22 -32.30 -2.46
C ILE A 458 15.48 -33.81 -2.45
N ASN A 459 14.71 -34.59 -1.68
CA ASN A 459 14.87 -36.04 -1.66
C ASN A 459 14.41 -36.68 -2.99
N LEU A 460 13.34 -36.20 -3.60
CA LEU A 460 12.87 -36.63 -4.93
C LEU A 460 13.94 -36.40 -6.01
N VAL A 461 14.50 -35.19 -6.06
CA VAL A 461 15.60 -34.83 -6.96
C VAL A 461 16.85 -35.68 -6.68
N THR A 462 17.16 -35.95 -5.42
CA THR A 462 18.28 -36.83 -5.04
C THR A 462 18.08 -38.25 -5.60
N CYS A 463 16.86 -38.79 -5.54
CA CYS A 463 16.53 -40.09 -6.13
C CYS A 463 16.64 -40.10 -7.67
N TYR A 464 16.11 -39.08 -8.37
CA TYR A 464 16.23 -39.03 -9.83
C TYR A 464 17.67 -38.84 -10.29
N LEU A 465 18.45 -37.97 -9.63
CA LEU A 465 19.87 -37.77 -9.96
C LEU A 465 20.72 -39.01 -9.64
N SER A 466 20.43 -39.77 -8.59
CA SER A 466 21.14 -41.03 -8.33
C SER A 466 20.81 -42.10 -9.38
N ALA A 467 19.54 -42.25 -9.76
CA ALA A 467 19.14 -43.16 -10.83
C ALA A 467 19.82 -42.82 -12.16
N TYR A 468 19.82 -41.55 -12.58
CA TYR A 468 20.46 -41.13 -13.83
C TYR A 468 21.98 -41.29 -13.80
N LYS A 469 22.63 -41.06 -12.66
CA LYS A 469 24.06 -41.34 -12.48
C LYS A 469 24.38 -42.82 -12.67
N ASP A 470 23.55 -43.70 -12.10
CA ASP A 470 23.73 -45.15 -12.16
C ASP A 470 23.35 -45.74 -13.54
N GLU A 471 22.47 -45.09 -14.31
CA GLU A 471 22.18 -45.42 -15.72
C GLU A 471 23.27 -44.94 -16.70
N LEU A 472 23.80 -43.71 -16.52
CA LEU A 472 24.75 -43.11 -17.45
C LEU A 472 26.08 -43.88 -17.53
N GLY A 473 26.63 -44.34 -16.41
CA GLY A 473 27.89 -45.09 -16.37
C GLY A 473 27.92 -46.34 -17.27
N PRO A 474 26.91 -47.23 -17.18
CA PRO A 474 26.71 -48.35 -18.10
C PRO A 474 26.56 -47.94 -19.58
N TYR A 475 25.82 -46.88 -19.90
CA TYR A 475 25.66 -46.42 -21.29
C TYR A 475 26.97 -45.87 -21.87
N ILE A 476 27.71 -45.06 -21.11
CA ILE A 476 29.04 -44.53 -21.49
C ILE A 476 30.03 -45.69 -21.70
N SER A 477 30.00 -46.68 -20.81
CA SER A 477 30.82 -47.89 -20.93
C SER A 477 30.48 -48.71 -22.19
N ARG A 478 29.19 -48.82 -22.54
CA ARG A 478 28.73 -49.49 -23.77
C ARG A 478 29.13 -48.72 -25.03
N ILE A 479 29.09 -47.38 -25.00
CA ILE A 479 29.57 -46.54 -26.11
C ILE A 479 31.06 -46.74 -26.35
N LYS A 480 31.91 -46.79 -25.32
CA LYS A 480 33.35 -47.09 -25.50
C LYS A 480 33.55 -48.43 -26.25
N ILE A 481 32.83 -49.47 -25.84
CA ILE A 481 32.86 -50.79 -26.48
C ILE A 481 32.39 -50.72 -27.95
N PHE A 482 31.35 -49.94 -28.26
CA PHE A 482 30.91 -49.73 -29.64
C PHE A 482 31.92 -48.96 -30.49
N VAL A 483 32.53 -47.91 -29.95
CA VAL A 483 33.59 -47.12 -30.62
C VAL A 483 34.78 -48.02 -30.97
N ASP A 484 35.24 -48.83 -30.03
CA ASP A 484 36.33 -49.78 -30.26
C ASP A 484 35.96 -50.85 -31.29
N ASN A 485 34.73 -51.40 -31.24
CA ASN A 485 34.26 -52.38 -32.21
C ASN A 485 34.13 -51.80 -33.63
N LEU A 486 33.63 -50.56 -33.79
CA LEU A 486 33.53 -49.87 -35.08
C LEU A 486 34.93 -49.52 -35.62
N LYS A 487 35.88 -49.12 -34.76
CA LYS A 487 37.29 -48.93 -35.13
C LYS A 487 37.95 -50.24 -35.58
N ASN A 488 37.68 -51.35 -34.90
CA ASN A 488 38.16 -52.68 -35.29
C ASN A 488 37.56 -53.18 -36.62
N LEU A 489 36.27 -52.95 -36.86
CA LEU A 489 35.62 -53.25 -38.15
C LEU A 489 36.21 -52.43 -39.30
N THR A 490 36.49 -51.15 -39.05
CA THR A 490 37.13 -50.26 -40.03
C THR A 490 38.56 -50.71 -40.35
N GLY A 491 39.35 -51.07 -39.34
CA GLY A 491 40.73 -51.54 -39.51
C GLY A 491 40.86 -52.97 -40.05
N GLY A 492 39.86 -53.83 -39.87
CA GLY A 492 39.88 -55.22 -40.33
C GLY A 492 39.66 -55.41 -41.83
N SER A 493 39.15 -54.40 -42.55
CA SER A 493 38.65 -54.55 -43.92
C SER A 493 39.73 -54.68 -45.01
N GLU A 494 41.03 -54.52 -44.71
CA GLU A 494 42.10 -54.62 -45.72
C GLU A 494 42.53 -56.07 -46.04
N ILE A 495 42.20 -57.07 -45.20
CA ILE A 495 42.71 -58.44 -45.35
C ILE A 495 41.60 -59.50 -45.25
N LEU A 496 40.73 -59.55 -46.27
CA LEU A 496 40.19 -60.76 -46.94
C LEU A 496 39.00 -60.41 -47.84
N SER A 497 39.24 -60.16 -49.12
CA SER A 497 38.22 -60.31 -50.17
C SER A 497 38.74 -61.28 -51.23
N GLY A 498 38.09 -62.44 -51.35
CA GLY A 498 38.55 -63.53 -52.21
C GLY A 498 37.69 -64.78 -52.11
N VAL A 499 37.05 -65.13 -53.23
CA VAL A 499 36.08 -66.22 -53.44
C VAL A 499 34.64 -65.86 -53.06
N ASP A 500 33.75 -66.28 -53.96
CA ASP A 500 32.32 -65.96 -54.05
C ASP A 500 31.45 -67.11 -53.50
N GLY A 501 30.20 -66.84 -53.13
CA GLY A 501 29.32 -67.84 -52.51
C GLY A 501 27.93 -67.30 -52.14
N GLU A 502 26.93 -67.65 -52.93
CA GLU A 502 25.54 -67.19 -52.74
C GLU A 502 24.87 -67.77 -51.47
N ASN A 503 23.82 -67.07 -51.02
CA ASN A 503 22.85 -67.45 -49.96
C ASN A 503 23.20 -67.12 -48.50
N ALA A 504 23.24 -65.83 -48.18
CA ALA A 504 22.72 -65.34 -46.90
C ALA A 504 22.01 -63.99 -47.08
N LYS A 505 20.87 -63.79 -46.40
CA LYS A 505 20.44 -62.44 -45.99
C LYS A 505 21.30 -62.04 -44.78
N ALA A 506 22.57 -61.77 -45.01
CA ALA A 506 23.45 -61.26 -43.96
C ALA A 506 22.94 -59.87 -43.55
N PHE A 507 22.52 -59.73 -42.30
CA PHE A 507 22.43 -58.42 -41.66
C PHE A 507 23.84 -57.84 -41.64
N ASP A 508 23.98 -56.58 -42.06
CA ASP A 508 25.27 -55.92 -42.08
C ASP A 508 25.69 -55.63 -40.62
N PRO A 509 26.69 -56.33 -40.05
CA PRO A 509 26.93 -56.30 -38.61
C PRO A 509 27.39 -54.92 -38.15
N ARG A 510 28.01 -54.14 -39.05
CA ARG A 510 28.35 -52.74 -38.82
C ARG A 510 27.09 -51.89 -38.66
N LYS A 511 26.10 -52.05 -39.54
CA LYS A 511 24.87 -51.25 -39.49
C LYS A 511 24.14 -51.44 -38.16
N ASN A 512 24.02 -52.68 -37.68
CA ASN A 512 23.39 -52.96 -36.38
C ASN A 512 24.16 -52.28 -35.22
N LEU A 513 25.50 -52.23 -35.27
CA LEU A 513 26.32 -51.56 -34.25
C LEU A 513 26.22 -50.03 -34.32
N GLU A 514 26.11 -49.44 -35.52
CA GLU A 514 25.88 -48.00 -35.68
C GLU A 514 24.46 -47.60 -35.20
N GLU A 515 23.47 -48.48 -35.39
CA GLU A 515 22.09 -48.30 -34.92
C GLU A 515 21.98 -48.43 -33.38
N GLU A 516 22.64 -49.42 -32.77
CA GLU A 516 22.73 -49.51 -31.30
C GLU A 516 23.59 -48.39 -30.67
N TYR A 517 24.59 -47.86 -31.39
CA TYR A 517 25.37 -46.70 -30.96
C TYR A 517 24.48 -45.45 -30.88
N LEU A 518 23.72 -45.15 -31.95
CA LEU A 518 22.82 -43.99 -32.02
C LEU A 518 21.71 -44.05 -30.95
N ASP A 519 21.18 -45.23 -30.65
CA ASP A 519 20.22 -45.42 -29.54
C ASP A 519 20.85 -45.12 -28.16
N CYS A 520 22.10 -45.55 -27.92
CA CYS A 520 22.80 -45.24 -26.68
C CYS A 520 23.21 -43.77 -26.57
N GLU A 521 23.64 -43.14 -27.68
CA GLU A 521 23.94 -41.71 -27.76
C GLU A 521 22.69 -40.87 -27.47
N ALA A 522 21.56 -41.20 -28.10
CA ALA A 522 20.28 -40.54 -27.87
C ALA A 522 19.82 -40.63 -26.40
N LYS A 523 20.02 -41.78 -25.73
CA LYS A 523 19.73 -41.94 -24.30
C LYS A 523 20.60 -41.05 -23.42
N ILE A 524 21.92 -41.07 -23.61
CA ILE A 524 22.84 -40.21 -22.84
C ILE A 524 22.48 -38.74 -23.01
N VAL A 525 22.29 -38.29 -24.26
CA VAL A 525 21.95 -36.89 -24.56
C VAL A 525 20.58 -36.50 -24.00
N THR A 526 19.58 -37.38 -24.04
CA THR A 526 18.26 -37.08 -23.46
C THR A 526 18.27 -37.08 -21.93
N THR A 527 18.93 -38.05 -21.27
CA THR A 527 19.10 -38.06 -19.81
C THR A 527 19.87 -36.83 -19.31
N LEU A 528 20.98 -36.46 -19.95
CA LEU A 528 21.71 -35.24 -19.62
C LEU A 528 20.85 -33.98 -19.82
N SER A 529 20.11 -33.89 -20.93
CA SER A 529 19.18 -32.78 -21.18
C SER A 529 17.99 -32.75 -20.21
N VAL A 530 17.65 -33.86 -19.55
CA VAL A 530 16.67 -33.92 -18.45
C VAL A 530 17.29 -33.42 -17.15
N VAL A 531 18.52 -33.85 -16.82
CA VAL A 531 19.30 -33.34 -15.68
C VAL A 531 19.48 -31.82 -15.77
N ASP A 532 19.84 -31.28 -16.94
CA ASP A 532 20.01 -29.85 -17.17
C ASP A 532 18.69 -29.08 -16.92
N LYS A 533 17.54 -29.60 -17.35
CA LYS A 533 16.22 -28.99 -17.09
C LYS A 533 15.78 -29.14 -15.62
N MET A 534 16.13 -30.23 -14.94
CA MET A 534 15.88 -30.36 -13.50
C MET A 534 16.72 -29.35 -12.72
N LYS A 535 18.00 -29.19 -13.08
CA LYS A 535 18.94 -28.18 -12.55
C LYS A 535 18.40 -26.75 -12.75
N GLU A 536 17.83 -26.44 -13.92
CA GLU A 536 17.10 -25.19 -14.14
C GLU A 536 15.93 -25.02 -13.16
N GLN A 537 15.02 -26.01 -13.06
CA GLN A 537 13.85 -25.92 -12.17
C GLN A 537 14.19 -25.81 -10.67
N LEU A 538 15.31 -26.41 -10.23
CA LEU A 538 15.83 -26.29 -8.87
C LEU A 538 16.26 -24.88 -8.49
N TYR A 539 16.83 -24.13 -9.44
CA TYR A 539 17.46 -22.83 -9.19
C TYR A 539 16.69 -21.62 -9.74
N ALA A 540 15.74 -21.81 -10.67
CA ALA A 540 15.04 -20.75 -11.39
C ALA A 540 14.32 -19.71 -10.50
N LEU A 541 13.96 -20.08 -9.27
CA LEU A 541 13.20 -19.23 -8.35
C LEU A 541 14.06 -18.63 -7.21
N HIS A 542 15.35 -18.97 -7.11
CA HIS A 542 16.04 -18.99 -5.81
C HIS A 542 16.73 -17.68 -5.38
N GLY A 543 15.95 -16.60 -5.33
CA GLY A 543 16.40 -15.26 -4.95
C GLY A 543 16.98 -15.15 -3.53
N ARG A 544 16.34 -15.76 -2.52
CA ARG A 544 16.78 -15.69 -1.11
C ARG A 544 16.61 -17.00 -0.33
N SER A 545 17.75 -17.65 -0.09
CA SER A 545 18.09 -18.36 1.17
C SER A 545 17.09 -19.37 1.78
N SER A 546 16.89 -20.52 1.12
CA SER A 546 16.58 -21.80 1.81
C SER A 546 17.39 -22.98 1.25
N ARG A 547 17.01 -23.55 0.09
CA ARG A 547 17.62 -24.73 -0.58
C ARG A 547 19.13 -24.66 -0.94
N LYS A 548 19.85 -23.58 -0.61
CA LYS A 548 20.95 -23.11 -1.46
C LYS A 548 22.17 -24.04 -1.53
N ASP A 549 22.36 -24.90 -0.52
CA ASP A 549 23.54 -25.78 -0.39
C ASP A 549 23.19 -27.16 0.23
N ASP A 550 22.31 -27.97 -0.38
CA ASP A 550 22.29 -29.42 -0.09
C ASP A 550 23.46 -30.11 -0.82
N GLU A 551 24.48 -30.45 -0.05
CA GLU A 551 25.72 -31.04 -0.57
C GLU A 551 25.49 -32.37 -1.32
N ARG A 552 24.42 -33.13 -1.01
CA ARG A 552 24.11 -34.41 -1.69
C ARG A 552 23.69 -34.18 -3.13
N VAL A 553 22.81 -33.20 -3.36
CA VAL A 553 22.33 -32.83 -4.71
C VAL A 553 23.49 -32.30 -5.54
N LYS A 554 24.36 -31.49 -4.91
CA LYS A 554 25.57 -30.93 -5.51
C LYS A 554 26.60 -32.02 -5.86
N GLU A 555 26.93 -32.94 -4.96
CA GLU A 555 27.81 -34.08 -5.21
C GLU A 555 27.28 -34.99 -6.34
N LEU A 556 25.96 -35.17 -6.46
CA LEU A 556 25.34 -35.91 -7.56
C LEU A 556 25.43 -35.17 -8.89
N LEU A 557 25.15 -33.86 -8.94
CA LEU A 557 25.34 -33.04 -10.14
C LEU A 557 26.82 -33.03 -10.56
N ASP A 558 27.75 -32.84 -9.63
CA ASP A 558 29.20 -32.90 -9.87
C ASP A 558 29.68 -34.32 -10.24
N SER A 559 28.91 -35.37 -9.94
CA SER A 559 29.18 -36.73 -10.43
C SER A 559 28.71 -36.93 -11.86
N ILE A 560 27.52 -36.42 -12.19
CA ILE A 560 26.94 -36.50 -13.54
C ILE A 560 27.74 -35.64 -14.52
N GLU A 561 28.23 -34.47 -14.10
CA GLU A 561 29.05 -33.62 -14.97
C GLU A 561 30.41 -34.26 -15.29
N LYS A 562 31.01 -35.04 -14.37
CA LYS A 562 32.20 -35.86 -14.66
C LYS A 562 31.91 -37.00 -15.64
N LEU A 563 30.69 -37.57 -15.60
CA LEU A 563 30.23 -38.53 -16.60
C LEU A 563 29.97 -37.86 -17.97
N ARG A 564 29.52 -36.59 -17.99
CA ARG A 564 29.47 -35.76 -19.22
C ARG A 564 30.86 -35.51 -19.77
N GLU A 565 31.82 -35.05 -18.96
CA GLU A 565 33.22 -34.86 -19.36
C GLU A 565 33.82 -36.18 -19.93
N GLU A 566 33.53 -37.32 -19.30
CA GLU A 566 33.96 -38.62 -19.79
C GLU A 566 33.31 -38.98 -21.13
N PHE A 567 32.02 -38.73 -21.31
CA PHE A 567 31.31 -38.96 -22.57
C PHE A 567 31.84 -38.08 -23.71
N GLU A 568 31.95 -36.76 -23.50
CA GLU A 568 32.46 -35.79 -24.49
C GLU A 568 33.95 -36.03 -24.84
N SER A 569 34.70 -36.76 -24.00
CA SER A 569 36.07 -37.18 -24.30
C SER A 569 36.17 -38.33 -25.31
N ILE A 570 35.06 -39.01 -25.62
CA ILE A 570 35.01 -40.14 -26.54
C ILE A 570 34.82 -39.64 -27.98
N GLU A 571 35.86 -39.81 -28.80
CA GLU A 571 35.84 -39.48 -30.23
C GLU A 571 34.70 -40.20 -30.98
N ARG A 572 33.68 -39.42 -31.40
CA ARG A 572 32.50 -39.91 -32.15
C ARG A 572 32.91 -40.59 -33.46
N PRO A 573 32.54 -41.87 -33.70
CA PRO A 573 32.89 -42.57 -34.94
C PRO A 573 32.23 -41.98 -36.18
N THR A 574 32.84 -42.22 -37.35
CA THR A 574 32.21 -41.94 -38.65
C THR A 574 31.17 -43.01 -38.97
N LEU A 575 29.89 -42.68 -38.82
CA LEU A 575 28.76 -43.59 -39.06
C LEU A 575 28.34 -43.56 -40.54
N GLU A 576 28.37 -44.72 -41.20
CA GLU A 576 27.93 -44.86 -42.60
C GLU A 576 26.40 -44.74 -42.76
N ILE A 577 25.63 -44.98 -41.68
CA ILE A 577 24.19 -44.64 -41.61
C ILE A 577 23.96 -43.13 -41.80
N GLU A 578 24.83 -42.27 -41.27
CA GLU A 578 24.72 -40.81 -41.41
C GLU A 578 25.32 -40.27 -42.71
N THR A 579 26.28 -40.98 -43.33
CA THR A 579 27.01 -40.52 -44.52
C THR A 579 26.99 -41.51 -45.71
N PRO A 580 25.96 -41.46 -46.59
CA PRO A 580 25.87 -42.34 -47.76
C PRO A 580 26.89 -41.98 -48.86
N SER A 581 27.78 -42.91 -49.18
CA SER A 581 28.85 -42.73 -50.19
C SER A 581 28.35 -42.86 -51.65
N PRO A 582 28.72 -41.95 -52.58
CA PRO A 582 28.36 -42.05 -54.00
C PRO A 582 29.17 -43.11 -54.77
N ARG A 583 28.51 -44.07 -55.43
CA ARG A 583 29.17 -45.06 -56.32
C ARG A 583 29.57 -44.48 -57.69
N GLU A 584 30.69 -44.93 -58.24
CA GLU A 584 31.28 -44.35 -59.46
C GLU A 584 30.90 -45.02 -60.81
N LYS A 585 30.52 -44.15 -61.75
CA LYS A 585 30.80 -44.09 -63.22
C LYS A 585 31.16 -45.37 -64.01
N ALA A 586 30.43 -45.60 -65.13
CA ALA A 586 30.93 -45.79 -66.52
C ALA A 586 29.79 -46.30 -67.47
N PRO A 587 29.93 -46.26 -68.82
CA PRO A 587 30.44 -45.18 -69.68
C PRO A 587 29.57 -44.89 -70.96
N SER A 588 29.82 -43.77 -71.66
CA SER A 588 29.59 -43.54 -73.14
C SER A 588 28.14 -43.58 -73.72
N ARG A 589 27.78 -42.92 -74.85
CA ARG A 589 28.35 -41.81 -75.67
C ARG A 589 27.35 -41.37 -76.78
N GLU A 590 27.27 -40.06 -77.07
CA GLU A 590 26.58 -39.40 -78.23
C GLU A 590 25.04 -39.59 -78.35
N ARG A 591 24.23 -38.58 -78.72
CA ARG A 591 24.32 -37.73 -79.94
C ARG A 591 23.53 -36.40 -79.84
N LEU A 592 24.06 -35.36 -80.51
CA LEU A 592 23.48 -34.11 -81.10
C LEU A 592 21.95 -33.84 -81.00
N GLU A 593 21.43 -32.58 -80.91
CA GLU A 593 22.02 -31.23 -80.74
C GLU A 593 20.89 -30.16 -80.63
N LYS A 594 21.09 -29.05 -79.88
CA LYS A 594 20.97 -27.63 -80.32
C LYS A 594 20.99 -26.60 -79.17
N THR A 595 21.53 -25.42 -79.47
CA THR A 595 21.88 -24.28 -78.59
C THR A 595 21.39 -22.95 -79.22
N PRO A 596 21.64 -21.72 -78.69
CA PRO A 596 22.30 -21.30 -77.43
C PRO A 596 21.51 -20.25 -76.60
N SER A 597 22.09 -19.80 -75.47
CA SER A 597 21.89 -18.45 -74.89
C SER A 597 23.10 -18.02 -74.03
N PRO A 598 23.61 -16.77 -74.14
CA PRO A 598 24.64 -16.19 -73.26
C PRO A 598 24.01 -15.21 -72.22
N SER A 599 24.69 -14.60 -71.23
CA SER A 599 26.12 -14.54 -70.88
C SER A 599 26.34 -14.40 -69.36
N SER A 600 27.48 -14.92 -68.89
CA SER A 600 28.37 -14.40 -67.83
C SER A 600 28.43 -12.85 -67.75
N ALA A 601 28.62 -12.16 -66.61
CA ALA A 601 29.38 -12.40 -65.35
C ALA A 601 30.85 -11.91 -65.37
N GLN A 602 31.31 -11.27 -64.28
CA GLN A 602 32.67 -11.38 -63.71
C GLN A 602 32.85 -10.62 -62.38
N THR A 603 33.82 -11.08 -61.58
CA THR A 603 34.28 -10.57 -60.27
C THR A 603 35.81 -10.58 -60.25
N ILE A 604 36.48 -9.71 -59.48
CA ILE A 604 37.84 -9.92 -58.95
C ILE A 604 38.07 -9.01 -57.73
N HIS A 605 38.92 -9.44 -56.78
CA HIS A 605 39.20 -8.77 -55.50
C HIS A 605 40.46 -7.88 -55.54
N ALA A 606 40.53 -6.86 -54.66
CA ALA A 606 41.58 -6.74 -53.60
C ALA A 606 41.45 -5.44 -52.75
N THR A 607 41.77 -5.55 -51.46
CA THR A 607 41.99 -4.48 -50.45
C THR A 607 43.42 -3.91 -50.52
N PRO A 608 43.80 -2.72 -49.94
CA PRO A 608 43.64 -2.40 -48.50
C PRO A 608 43.49 -0.89 -48.10
N SER A 609 43.71 -0.64 -46.80
CA SER A 609 43.58 0.54 -45.91
C SER A 609 43.82 2.00 -46.36
N SER A 610 43.20 2.88 -45.56
CA SER A 610 43.30 4.36 -45.37
C SER A 610 44.73 4.92 -45.14
N PRO A 611 44.98 6.27 -45.02
CA PRO A 611 44.03 7.39 -44.82
C PRO A 611 44.33 8.76 -45.53
N ALA A 612 43.55 9.80 -45.15
CA ALA A 612 43.92 11.22 -44.96
C ALA A 612 43.64 12.32 -46.03
N VAL A 613 42.89 13.36 -45.57
CA VAL A 613 43.17 14.82 -45.67
C VAL A 613 42.81 15.64 -46.94
N THR A 614 41.71 16.42 -46.80
CA THR A 614 41.39 17.82 -47.25
C THR A 614 41.71 18.37 -48.66
N VAL A 615 40.81 19.20 -49.22
CA VAL A 615 40.99 20.68 -49.46
C VAL A 615 39.77 21.30 -50.21
N GLU A 616 39.26 22.44 -49.71
CA GLU A 616 38.67 23.68 -50.34
C GLU A 616 37.92 23.67 -51.71
N SER A 617 37.06 24.64 -52.11
CA SER A 617 36.26 25.73 -51.46
C SER A 617 35.34 26.42 -52.53
N PHE A 618 34.61 27.48 -52.13
CA PHE A 618 33.77 28.43 -52.92
C PHE A 618 32.40 27.90 -53.40
N GLU A 619 31.22 28.51 -53.18
CA GLU A 619 30.73 29.93 -53.05
C GLU A 619 30.25 30.58 -54.37
N THR A 620 29.27 31.51 -54.46
CA THR A 620 28.15 32.00 -53.61
C THR A 620 27.30 32.99 -54.48
N LEU A 621 26.31 33.69 -53.89
CA LEU A 621 25.61 34.93 -54.31
C LEU A 621 24.29 34.70 -55.08
N LEU A 622 23.16 35.36 -54.81
CA LEU A 622 22.64 36.27 -53.75
C LEU A 622 21.09 36.09 -53.74
N SER A 623 20.20 36.65 -52.90
CA SER A 623 20.12 37.78 -51.94
C SER A 623 18.82 37.54 -51.07
N LYS A 624 18.45 38.22 -49.95
CA LYS A 624 19.01 39.35 -49.16
C LYS A 624 18.34 39.40 -47.74
N ASN A 625 18.79 40.32 -46.87
CA ASN A 625 18.16 41.09 -45.77
C ASN A 625 16.71 40.78 -45.28
N ASP A 626 16.34 40.95 -44.00
CA ASP A 626 16.93 41.70 -42.86
C ASP A 626 17.05 40.88 -41.53
N GLU A 627 17.53 41.52 -40.44
CA GLU A 627 18.10 40.89 -39.22
C GLU A 627 17.15 40.40 -38.09
N PRO A 628 17.61 39.55 -37.13
CA PRO A 628 16.80 38.81 -36.15
C PRO A 628 16.85 39.44 -34.70
N PRO A 629 17.37 38.89 -33.55
CA PRO A 629 18.09 37.64 -33.23
C PRO A 629 17.52 36.70 -32.12
N ASN A 630 17.61 35.39 -32.37
CA ASN A 630 17.91 34.25 -31.47
C ASN A 630 17.38 34.12 -30.01
N LEU A 631 16.62 33.03 -29.81
CA LEU A 631 16.78 32.09 -28.68
C LEU A 631 17.72 30.94 -29.09
N THR A 632 18.80 30.65 -28.35
CA THR A 632 19.67 29.45 -28.46
C THR A 632 20.78 29.53 -27.39
N ARG A 633 21.35 28.46 -26.80
CA ARG A 633 20.92 27.04 -26.61
C ARG A 633 21.86 26.31 -25.63
N VAL A 634 21.29 25.64 -24.61
CA VAL A 634 21.77 24.45 -23.85
C VAL A 634 23.23 24.40 -23.31
N LYS A 635 23.33 24.25 -21.98
CA LYS A 635 24.09 23.21 -21.21
C LYS A 635 23.81 23.44 -19.70
N ALA A 636 24.02 22.51 -18.75
CA ALA A 636 23.86 21.05 -18.67
C ALA A 636 24.12 20.64 -17.19
N GLU A 637 23.59 19.49 -16.76
CA GLU A 637 24.00 18.71 -15.56
C GLU A 637 23.82 19.26 -14.13
N GLN A 638 22.84 18.65 -13.44
CA GLN A 638 22.87 18.14 -12.05
C GLN A 638 22.74 19.10 -10.82
N PRO A 639 22.30 18.57 -9.65
CA PRO A 639 21.60 19.35 -8.61
C PRO A 639 22.46 19.67 -7.37
N LEU A 640 21.97 20.61 -6.55
CA LEU A 640 22.52 20.94 -5.23
C LEU A 640 21.42 21.03 -4.17
N ASP A 641 21.52 20.12 -3.20
CA ASP A 641 21.43 20.30 -1.73
C ASP A 641 20.75 21.58 -1.17
N PRO A 642 19.69 21.45 -0.34
CA PRO A 642 19.00 22.59 0.29
C PRO A 642 19.55 23.07 1.65
N GLU A 643 20.62 22.48 2.22
CA GLU A 643 21.06 22.80 3.60
C GLU A 643 21.89 24.12 3.73
N ALA A 644 21.87 25.00 2.72
CA ALA A 644 22.81 26.13 2.60
C ALA A 644 22.23 27.57 2.70
N GLU A 645 20.92 27.76 2.94
CA GLU A 645 20.27 29.09 2.92
C GLU A 645 19.69 29.59 4.27
N LEU A 646 20.32 29.27 5.40
CA LEU A 646 20.00 29.86 6.72
C LEU A 646 21.14 30.73 7.31
N GLY A 647 21.98 31.32 6.45
CA GLY A 647 23.18 32.07 6.82
C GLY A 647 23.23 33.55 6.42
N LYS A 648 22.11 34.18 6.02
CA LYS A 648 22.07 35.57 5.50
C LYS A 648 20.83 36.36 5.91
N LEU A 649 20.72 36.73 7.19
CA LEU A 649 19.81 37.81 7.62
C LEU A 649 20.17 38.45 8.99
N GLU A 650 21.45 38.43 9.38
CA GLU A 650 21.94 39.07 10.62
C GLU A 650 23.22 39.91 10.38
N SER A 651 23.17 40.81 9.39
CA SER A 651 24.13 41.91 9.26
C SER A 651 23.52 43.07 8.47
N ASP A 652 23.15 44.14 9.17
CA ASP A 652 23.39 45.55 8.80
C ASP A 652 22.45 46.49 9.55
N ILE A 653 22.88 46.94 10.73
CA ILE A 653 22.36 48.15 11.39
C ILE A 653 23.57 49.01 11.77
N VAL A 654 23.63 50.23 11.23
CA VAL A 654 24.08 51.49 11.88
C VAL A 654 24.29 52.58 10.82
N LYS A 655 23.68 53.76 11.04
CA LYS A 655 23.91 55.07 10.39
C LYS A 655 23.45 55.30 8.93
N ASP A 656 22.89 56.48 8.58
CA ASP A 656 22.37 57.58 9.43
C ASP A 656 21.40 58.53 8.68
N SER A 657 20.58 59.24 9.47
CA SER A 657 20.05 60.59 9.25
C SER A 657 18.86 60.89 8.31
N ARG A 658 17.91 61.63 8.93
CA ARG A 658 16.98 62.68 8.43
C ARG A 658 15.54 62.35 7.97
N ASP A 659 14.64 62.92 8.77
CA ASP A 659 13.39 63.66 8.47
C ASP A 659 12.25 62.87 7.77
N SER A 660 11.03 62.74 8.33
CA SER A 660 10.25 63.75 9.08
C SER A 660 9.32 63.16 10.17
N THR A 661 8.58 64.04 10.87
CA THR A 661 7.57 63.81 11.94
C THR A 661 6.40 62.87 11.56
N GLU A 662 5.54 62.37 12.47
CA GLU A 662 4.97 62.97 13.71
C GLU A 662 4.41 61.91 14.72
N GLU A 663 4.21 62.31 15.99
CA GLU A 663 3.27 61.84 17.06
C GLU A 663 2.60 60.42 17.03
N ILE A 664 2.34 59.67 18.13
CA ILE A 664 2.47 59.72 19.61
C ILE A 664 2.41 58.22 20.05
N GLY A 665 3.01 57.73 21.14
CA GLY A 665 3.90 58.28 22.16
C GLY A 665 4.26 57.16 23.16
N GLY A 666 5.49 57.16 23.67
CA GLY A 666 5.99 56.10 24.56
C GLY A 666 5.76 56.38 26.05
N TRP A 667 5.78 55.32 26.85
CA TRP A 667 5.94 55.39 28.31
C TRP A 667 7.12 54.50 28.69
N GLU A 668 8.25 55.12 29.04
CA GLU A 668 9.40 54.43 29.60
C GLU A 668 9.17 54.20 31.11
N PHE A 669 9.62 53.04 31.59
CA PHE A 669 9.82 52.79 33.02
C PHE A 669 11.27 53.14 33.40
N ASP A 670 11.55 53.18 34.70
CA ASP A 670 12.89 53.16 35.30
C ASP A 670 13.76 54.44 35.22
N GLU A 671 13.21 55.61 35.59
CA GLU A 671 14.01 56.62 36.32
C GLU A 671 13.25 57.31 37.47
N LEU A 672 13.00 56.59 38.57
CA LEU A 672 12.66 57.22 39.87
C LEU A 672 13.08 56.42 41.12
N GLU A 673 14.10 55.55 41.04
CA GLU A 673 14.68 54.89 42.23
C GLU A 673 15.77 55.76 42.89
N LYS A 674 15.40 56.96 43.37
CA LYS A 674 16.22 57.75 44.30
C LYS A 674 15.34 58.48 45.32
N GLU A 675 15.94 58.73 46.50
CA GLU A 675 15.43 59.61 47.56
C GLU A 675 14.19 59.17 48.38
N LEU A 676 14.16 57.92 48.87
CA LEU A 676 13.42 57.57 50.10
C LEU A 676 14.21 56.72 51.14
N ILE A 677 15.54 56.83 51.17
CA ILE A 677 16.36 56.35 52.30
C ILE A 677 17.22 57.49 52.88
N SER A 678 16.56 58.53 53.40
CA SER A 678 17.07 59.37 54.50
C SER A 678 15.99 60.34 55.01
N GLY A 679 16.00 60.64 56.31
CA GLY A 679 15.30 61.82 56.85
C GLY A 679 13.95 61.63 57.54
N ASP A 680 13.76 60.60 58.39
CA ASP A 680 12.68 60.62 59.39
C ASP A 680 13.17 61.18 60.74
N SER A 681 12.28 61.92 61.42
CA SER A 681 12.33 62.42 62.81
C SER A 681 13.65 63.01 63.37
N VAL A 682 13.72 64.34 63.42
CA VAL A 682 14.46 65.06 64.47
C VAL A 682 13.46 65.63 65.48
N ALA A 683 13.55 65.19 66.73
CA ALA A 683 12.77 65.73 67.84
C ALA A 683 13.62 65.86 69.11
N SER A 684 14.17 67.05 69.38
CA SER A 684 14.73 67.40 70.69
C SER A 684 14.93 68.92 70.86
N LYS A 685 14.14 69.49 71.78
CA LYS A 685 14.10 70.91 72.23
C LYS A 685 13.51 71.93 71.26
#